data_AF-A0A2E0Q2Q8-F1
#
_entry.id   AF-A0A2E0Q2Q8-F1
#
_cell.length_a   1.000
_cell.length_b   1.000
_cell.length_c   1.000
_cell.angle_alpha   90.00
_cell.angle_beta   90.00
_cell.angle_gamma   90.00
#
_symmetry.space_group_name_H-M   'P 1'
#
loop_
_entity.id
_entity.type
_entity.pdbx_description
1 polymer ?
#
loop_
_entity_poly.entity_id
_entity_poly.type
_entity_poly.pdbx_seq_one_letter_code
_entity_poly.pdbx_strand_id
1 'polypeptide(L)'
;MRQKELRIGLVCYGGVSLAVYMHGVTKEVWNLARASRGFHADEANSTGVAAEYRRLLDMLADKHELRLRVIPDIFSGASAGGINAVFLAQAVYSGRSLEPLTELWLNNADIDRLTAEDARMGWRFAKLWAQPLANFVLRRPGNLVSESVAPETREEVREKVSKLVRGRWFQPPFSGEAMSKMLLDALEAMDGALADGPLLPPGHPIDLYVPTTDFHGYLSTLRLHSPPIVQESEHRMPIGFTARTPEVSGAWLADPLELAFAARATASFPGAFPPLQVGEIDKLADEAGREWRNRDAFLRRIMPAHCDNGSADGVSLIDGSVLVNRPFEGAIEALRGRPAVREVERRFAYIDPRPDRYIRDEDKAHAPVGFFENIFGSISTLPREQPIRDNLELISEESLHAERLQTMIVKLRPEVEAAVEKLFDRTVFFDRPTLRRLANWRGKAQQAAATQAGYTFAGYAELKFAGILERVADLVRQAAPKNEGELDTHIVAARLRTEMHDRGLTSLVATGAGASEEAIAFFRSFDLAFRIRRLRLLARRTARDWEADPDIPNEALDRAREAIYQILSIYFERDGVKPLGSDFTPIAGNVMEDPGAVLDHVAKVRDLATLDTLAEEALVGALGEMPRELRRRMMYAYLGFPFYDVATLPILGMRGMNEFEPVKVDRISPEDATAIRKGGTAATLRGIEFYDFGAFFSRAYRENDYLWGRLHGCERMVDMVLSTSDHPISFDERRDILRRAFLAIIEEEREAERCAGGLLNALAVEIEAKLMA
;
A
#
# COMPACT_ATOMS: atom_id res chain seq x y z
N MET A 1 21.61 15.62 13.49
CA MET A 1 20.19 15.76 13.15
C MET A 1 19.65 14.37 12.83
N ARG A 2 18.62 13.93 13.54
CA ARG A 2 18.02 12.61 13.43
C ARG A 2 17.28 12.47 12.09
N GLN A 3 17.40 11.33 11.41
CA GLN A 3 16.74 11.09 10.13
C GLN A 3 15.61 10.07 10.24
N LYS A 4 14.39 10.47 9.88
CA LYS A 4 13.20 9.62 9.97
C LYS A 4 12.42 9.61 8.66
N GLU A 5 11.83 8.48 8.32
CA GLU A 5 10.95 8.29 7.18
C GLU A 5 9.51 8.09 7.66
N LEU A 6 8.59 8.93 7.21
CA LEU A 6 7.16 8.71 7.31
C LEU A 6 6.68 7.98 6.06
N ARG A 7 6.40 6.67 6.16
CA ARG A 7 5.91 5.85 5.05
C ARG A 7 4.39 5.75 5.11
N ILE A 8 3.72 6.14 4.03
CA ILE A 8 2.26 6.23 3.97
C ILE A 8 1.72 5.21 2.96
N GLY A 9 0.94 4.26 3.45
CA GLY A 9 0.04 3.47 2.62
C GLY A 9 -1.32 4.15 2.55
N LEU A 10 -1.73 4.59 1.36
CA LEU A 10 -2.98 5.30 1.14
C LEU A 10 -4.05 4.38 0.55
N VAL A 11 -5.19 4.28 1.23
CA VAL A 11 -6.37 3.54 0.76
C VAL A 11 -7.48 4.53 0.41
N CYS A 12 -7.81 4.64 -0.88
CA CYS A 12 -8.90 5.47 -1.38
C CYS A 12 -10.21 4.67 -1.32
N TYR A 13 -11.03 4.94 -0.31
CA TYR A 13 -12.27 4.21 -0.04
C TYR A 13 -13.49 5.14 -0.13
N GLY A 14 -14.51 4.78 -0.90
CA GLY A 14 -15.80 5.51 -0.87
C GLY A 14 -16.57 5.54 -2.19
N GLY A 15 -17.74 6.20 -2.14
CA GLY A 15 -18.77 6.20 -3.19
C GLY A 15 -18.48 7.07 -4.42
N VAL A 16 -19.32 6.89 -5.45
CA VAL A 16 -19.06 7.29 -6.85
C VAL A 16 -18.74 8.78 -7.03
N SER A 17 -19.54 9.74 -6.51
CA SER A 17 -19.23 11.18 -6.70
C SER A 17 -18.27 11.79 -5.70
N LEU A 18 -17.91 11.03 -4.66
CA LEU A 18 -16.94 11.48 -3.65
C LEU A 18 -15.50 11.34 -4.19
N ALA A 19 -15.34 10.81 -5.40
CA ALA A 19 -14.09 10.79 -6.15
C ALA A 19 -13.44 12.16 -6.28
N VAL A 20 -14.24 13.22 -6.43
CA VAL A 20 -13.75 14.61 -6.54
C VAL A 20 -13.17 15.10 -5.22
N TYR A 21 -13.82 14.77 -4.10
CA TYR A 21 -13.29 15.02 -2.76
C TYR A 21 -12.00 14.23 -2.52
N MET A 22 -11.99 12.94 -2.84
CA MET A 22 -10.79 12.09 -2.72
C MET A 22 -9.64 12.64 -3.56
N HIS A 23 -9.92 13.15 -4.77
CA HIS A 23 -8.92 13.78 -5.62
C HIS A 23 -8.25 14.97 -4.92
N GLY A 24 -9.06 15.84 -4.29
CA GLY A 24 -8.55 16.94 -3.47
C GLY A 24 -7.60 16.47 -2.35
N VAL A 25 -7.95 15.38 -1.66
CA VAL A 25 -7.08 14.76 -0.66
C VAL A 25 -5.78 14.20 -1.28
N THR A 26 -5.88 13.46 -2.39
CA THR A 26 -4.71 12.88 -3.06
C THR A 26 -3.76 13.94 -3.62
N LYS A 27 -4.28 15.11 -4.03
CA LYS A 27 -3.47 16.26 -4.45
C LYS A 27 -2.61 16.79 -3.30
N GLU A 28 -3.11 16.76 -2.07
CA GLU A 28 -2.31 17.16 -0.90
C GLU A 28 -1.25 16.13 -0.50
N VAL A 29 -1.53 14.84 -0.64
CA VAL A 29 -0.51 13.78 -0.48
C VAL A 29 0.62 13.98 -1.51
N TRP A 30 0.27 14.28 -2.75
CA TRP A 30 1.23 14.59 -3.82
C TRP A 30 2.05 15.87 -3.52
N ASN A 31 1.40 16.96 -3.08
CA ASN A 31 2.09 18.21 -2.72
C ASN A 31 3.04 18.04 -1.52
N LEU A 32 2.65 17.26 -0.50
CA LEU A 32 3.53 16.95 0.64
C LEU A 32 4.74 16.12 0.19
N ALA A 33 4.55 15.12 -0.68
CA ALA A 33 5.66 14.32 -1.22
C ALA A 33 6.61 15.17 -2.06
N ARG A 34 6.09 16.09 -2.89
CA ARG A 34 6.89 17.08 -3.63
C ARG A 34 7.70 17.98 -2.70
N ALA A 35 7.07 18.52 -1.67
CA ALA A 35 7.74 19.35 -0.68
C ALA A 35 8.85 18.57 0.06
N SER A 36 8.61 17.30 0.37
CA SER A 36 9.61 16.43 0.99
C SER A 36 10.77 16.14 0.04
N ARG A 37 10.52 15.81 -1.22
CA ARG A 37 11.59 15.63 -2.22
C ARG A 37 12.46 16.88 -2.32
N GLY A 38 11.84 18.05 -2.49
CA GLY A 38 12.55 19.34 -2.58
C GLY A 38 13.37 19.66 -1.31
N PHE A 39 12.85 19.31 -0.12
CA PHE A 39 13.59 19.42 1.15
C PHE A 39 14.84 18.56 1.20
N HIS A 40 14.82 17.38 0.57
CA HIS A 40 15.95 16.47 0.59
C HIS A 40 16.95 16.65 -0.55
N ALA A 41 16.54 17.29 -1.65
CA ALA A 41 17.37 17.56 -2.82
C ALA A 41 18.00 18.97 -2.83
N ASP A 42 17.75 19.78 -1.80
CA ASP A 42 18.14 21.19 -1.72
C ASP A 42 17.71 22.01 -2.96
N GLU A 43 16.59 21.60 -3.58
CA GLU A 43 15.98 22.27 -4.72
C GLU A 43 15.36 23.62 -4.31
N ALA A 44 15.23 24.54 -5.29
CA ALA A 44 14.65 25.86 -5.08
C ALA A 44 13.24 25.80 -4.47
N ASN A 45 12.84 26.88 -3.80
CA ASN A 45 11.60 26.97 -3.02
C ASN A 45 10.37 26.48 -3.80
N SER A 46 9.66 25.52 -3.22
CA SER A 46 8.30 25.14 -3.64
C SER A 46 7.39 26.37 -3.68
N THR A 47 6.38 26.37 -4.54
CA THR A 47 5.31 27.38 -4.62
C THR A 47 4.00 26.84 -4.05
N GLY A 48 3.00 27.72 -3.85
CA GLY A 48 1.67 27.32 -3.38
C GLY A 48 1.69 26.60 -2.02
N VAL A 49 0.81 25.63 -1.84
CA VAL A 49 0.72 24.87 -0.57
C VAL A 49 1.98 24.02 -0.30
N ALA A 50 2.69 23.58 -1.36
CA ALA A 50 3.94 22.83 -1.22
C ALA A 50 5.04 23.66 -0.53
N ALA A 51 4.98 25.00 -0.63
CA ALA A 51 5.86 25.89 0.12
C ALA A 51 5.60 25.83 1.63
N GLU A 52 4.33 25.74 2.04
CA GLU A 52 3.96 25.65 3.45
C GLU A 52 4.31 24.27 4.03
N TYR A 53 4.15 23.19 3.25
CA TYR A 53 4.67 21.87 3.64
C TYR A 53 6.20 21.85 3.75
N ARG A 54 6.91 22.56 2.85
CA ARG A 54 8.37 22.70 2.96
C ARG A 54 8.76 23.42 4.25
N ARG A 55 8.11 24.54 4.59
CA ARG A 55 8.34 25.25 5.86
C ARG A 55 8.03 24.39 7.08
N LEU A 56 7.03 23.52 7.00
CA LEU A 56 6.72 22.56 8.06
C LEU A 56 7.89 21.60 8.29
N LEU A 57 8.49 21.07 7.22
CA LEU A 57 9.65 20.18 7.29
C LEU A 57 10.91 20.92 7.76
N ASP A 58 11.15 22.14 7.29
CA ASP A 58 12.27 22.98 7.74
C ASP A 58 12.13 23.27 9.26
N MET A 59 10.92 23.57 9.74
CA MET A 59 10.66 23.77 11.17
C MET A 59 11.00 22.53 12.01
N LEU A 60 10.63 21.34 11.56
CA LEU A 60 10.99 20.09 12.25
C LEU A 60 12.51 19.86 12.26
N ALA A 61 13.19 20.21 11.17
CA ALA A 61 14.65 20.10 11.09
C ALA A 61 15.34 21.07 12.06
N ASP A 62 14.89 22.32 12.09
CA ASP A 62 15.52 23.40 12.87
C ASP A 62 15.19 23.32 14.36
N LYS A 63 13.92 23.10 14.72
CA LYS A 63 13.46 23.12 16.11
C LYS A 63 13.54 21.77 16.80
N HIS A 64 13.28 20.69 16.07
CA HIS A 64 13.15 19.33 16.64
C HIS A 64 14.33 18.44 16.25
N GLU A 65 15.35 18.98 15.58
CA GLU A 65 16.51 18.26 15.07
C GLU A 65 16.13 17.01 14.25
N LEU A 66 14.98 17.06 13.55
CA LEU A 66 14.37 15.95 12.85
C LEU A 66 14.30 16.22 11.34
N ARG A 67 15.18 15.55 10.58
CA ARG A 67 15.14 15.55 9.12
C ARG A 67 14.15 14.49 8.62
N LEU A 68 12.88 14.88 8.50
CA LEU A 68 11.79 13.98 8.09
C LEU A 68 11.71 13.84 6.56
N ARG A 69 11.60 12.60 6.06
CA ARG A 69 11.23 12.29 4.67
C ARG A 69 9.84 11.67 4.61
N VAL A 70 8.96 12.18 3.77
CA VAL A 70 7.61 11.63 3.58
C VAL A 70 7.58 10.81 2.30
N ILE A 71 7.11 9.56 2.41
CA ILE A 71 7.19 8.54 1.37
C ILE A 71 5.80 7.88 1.22
N PRO A 72 4.91 8.41 0.36
CA PRO A 72 3.68 7.70 0.00
C PRO A 72 3.99 6.67 -1.10
N ASP A 73 4.01 5.40 -0.75
CA ASP A 73 4.59 4.35 -1.59
C ASP A 73 3.73 3.10 -1.79
N ILE A 74 2.61 3.01 -1.09
CA ILE A 74 1.57 2.00 -1.28
C ILE A 74 0.26 2.71 -1.56
N PHE A 75 -0.38 2.37 -2.68
CA PHE A 75 -1.67 2.92 -3.08
C PHE A 75 -2.65 1.78 -3.28
N SER A 76 -3.86 1.94 -2.73
CA SER A 76 -4.95 1.02 -2.98
C SER A 76 -6.25 1.79 -3.13
N GLY A 77 -7.16 1.32 -3.98
CA GLY A 77 -8.47 1.96 -4.11
C GLY A 77 -9.48 1.13 -4.88
N ALA A 78 -10.71 1.13 -4.40
CA ALA A 78 -11.84 0.49 -5.06
C ALA A 78 -12.80 1.55 -5.62
N SER A 79 -13.62 1.17 -6.59
CA SER A 79 -14.57 2.07 -7.23
C SER A 79 -13.89 3.32 -7.80
N ALA A 80 -14.55 4.47 -7.71
CA ALA A 80 -13.97 5.74 -8.11
C ALA A 80 -12.72 6.15 -7.30
N GLY A 81 -12.49 5.56 -6.11
CA GLY A 81 -11.24 5.71 -5.35
C GLY A 81 -10.04 5.04 -6.03
N GLY A 82 -10.26 3.96 -6.77
CA GLY A 82 -9.21 3.28 -7.54
C GLY A 82 -8.66 4.14 -8.69
N ILE A 83 -9.48 5.01 -9.29
CA ILE A 83 -9.03 6.00 -10.29
C ILE A 83 -8.01 6.94 -9.65
N ASN A 84 -8.34 7.55 -8.50
CA ASN A 84 -7.43 8.46 -7.81
C ASN A 84 -6.13 7.75 -7.37
N ALA A 85 -6.21 6.49 -6.94
CA ALA A 85 -5.03 5.68 -6.60
C ALA A 85 -4.12 5.44 -7.81
N VAL A 86 -4.68 5.08 -8.98
CA VAL A 86 -3.92 4.87 -10.24
C VAL A 86 -3.16 6.13 -10.64
N PHE A 87 -3.85 7.27 -10.69
CA PHE A 87 -3.26 8.54 -11.10
C PHE A 87 -2.24 9.07 -10.10
N LEU A 88 -2.53 8.95 -8.79
CA LEU A 88 -1.57 9.33 -7.74
C LEU A 88 -0.30 8.46 -7.81
N ALA A 89 -0.44 7.15 -7.96
CA ALA A 89 0.71 6.25 -8.10
C ALA A 89 1.57 6.62 -9.32
N GLN A 90 0.94 6.88 -10.47
CA GLN A 90 1.64 7.34 -11.68
C GLN A 90 2.32 8.69 -11.47
N ALA A 91 1.67 9.67 -10.81
CA ALA A 91 2.25 10.97 -10.53
C ALA A 91 3.46 10.89 -9.58
N VAL A 92 3.36 10.07 -8.53
CA VAL A 92 4.45 9.82 -7.57
C VAL A 92 5.62 9.11 -8.24
N TYR A 93 5.34 8.09 -9.06
CA TYR A 93 6.36 7.31 -9.78
C TYR A 93 7.12 8.14 -10.82
N SER A 94 6.39 8.96 -11.60
CA SER A 94 6.96 9.71 -12.72
C SER A 94 7.45 11.10 -12.35
N GLY A 95 6.96 11.68 -11.25
CA GLY A 95 7.17 13.09 -10.93
C GLY A 95 6.27 14.06 -11.69
N ARG A 96 5.24 13.56 -12.37
CA ARG A 96 4.32 14.38 -13.18
C ARG A 96 3.24 15.04 -12.35
N SER A 97 2.61 16.03 -12.98
CA SER A 97 1.50 16.79 -12.40
C SER A 97 0.21 15.97 -12.31
N LEU A 98 -0.54 16.14 -11.21
CA LEU A 98 -1.91 15.65 -11.08
C LEU A 98 -2.96 16.62 -11.65
N GLU A 99 -2.56 17.79 -12.11
CA GLU A 99 -3.51 18.80 -12.63
C GLU A 99 -4.36 18.32 -13.81
N PRO A 100 -3.86 17.48 -14.75
CA PRO A 100 -4.73 16.90 -15.79
C PRO A 100 -5.92 16.11 -15.23
N LEU A 101 -5.74 15.42 -14.09
CA LEU A 101 -6.85 14.75 -13.39
C LEU A 101 -7.79 15.77 -12.73
N THR A 102 -7.27 16.87 -12.18
CA THR A 102 -8.10 17.98 -11.67
C THR A 102 -9.01 18.51 -12.77
N GLU A 103 -8.47 18.80 -13.95
CA GLU A 103 -9.22 19.31 -15.09
C GLU A 103 -10.25 18.29 -15.59
N LEU A 104 -9.90 17.00 -15.62
CA LEU A 104 -10.85 15.93 -15.93
C LEU A 104 -12.03 15.95 -14.95
N TRP A 105 -11.78 16.00 -13.64
CA TRP A 105 -12.85 16.01 -12.66
C TRP A 105 -13.72 17.26 -12.77
N LEU A 106 -13.13 18.46 -12.90
CA LEU A 106 -13.91 19.70 -12.92
C LEU A 106 -14.69 19.88 -14.23
N ASN A 107 -14.06 19.60 -15.38
CA ASN A 107 -14.63 19.90 -16.70
C ASN A 107 -15.34 18.71 -17.35
N ASN A 108 -14.85 17.49 -17.15
CA ASN A 108 -15.26 16.33 -17.94
C ASN A 108 -16.17 15.35 -17.20
N ALA A 109 -16.16 15.36 -15.86
CA ALA A 109 -17.06 14.57 -15.03
C ALA A 109 -18.50 15.14 -14.97
N ASP A 110 -19.00 15.66 -16.09
CA ASP A 110 -20.42 16.04 -16.25
C ASP A 110 -21.19 14.84 -16.81
N ILE A 111 -22.37 14.56 -16.25
CA ILE A 111 -23.29 13.53 -16.73
C ILE A 111 -23.58 13.65 -18.23
N ASP A 112 -23.65 14.87 -18.75
CA ASP A 112 -23.91 15.10 -20.17
C ASP A 112 -22.77 14.57 -21.05
N ARG A 113 -21.52 14.58 -20.60
CA ARG A 113 -20.36 14.04 -21.35
C ARG A 113 -20.19 12.53 -21.18
N LEU A 114 -20.58 12.00 -20.02
CA LEU A 114 -20.49 10.57 -19.70
C LEU A 114 -21.66 9.75 -20.27
N THR A 115 -22.76 10.39 -20.67
CA THR A 115 -23.92 9.73 -21.29
C THR A 115 -23.64 9.37 -22.76
N ALA A 116 -23.99 8.15 -23.15
CA ALA A 116 -23.77 7.63 -24.50
C ALA A 116 -24.47 8.52 -25.58
N GLU A 117 -23.85 8.74 -26.73
CA GLU A 117 -24.40 9.61 -27.81
C GLU A 117 -25.74 9.08 -28.35
N ASP A 118 -25.92 7.77 -28.32
CA ASP A 118 -27.12 7.01 -28.64
C ASP A 118 -28.21 7.07 -27.55
N ALA A 119 -27.88 7.48 -26.32
CA ALA A 119 -28.86 7.88 -25.31
C ALA A 119 -29.40 9.31 -25.54
N ARG A 120 -28.65 10.16 -26.26
CA ARG A 120 -29.08 11.53 -26.62
C ARG A 120 -30.10 11.55 -27.78
N MET A 121 -30.09 10.54 -28.65
CA MET A 121 -30.92 10.47 -29.86
C MET A 121 -31.92 9.31 -29.83
N GLY A 122 -32.90 9.39 -28.93
CA GLY A 122 -34.03 8.46 -28.87
C GLY A 122 -35.39 9.16 -28.86
N TRP A 123 -35.91 9.48 -30.05
CA TRP A 123 -37.35 9.68 -30.33
C TRP A 123 -38.01 10.92 -29.67
N ARG A 124 -37.79 12.11 -30.27
CA ARG A 124 -38.34 13.43 -29.88
C ARG A 124 -39.87 13.51 -29.68
N PHE A 125 -40.63 12.50 -30.13
CA PHE A 125 -42.10 12.47 -30.04
C PHE A 125 -42.67 11.33 -29.18
N ALA A 126 -41.83 10.46 -28.61
CA ALA A 126 -42.30 9.19 -28.03
C ALA A 126 -42.61 9.18 -26.54
N LYS A 127 -42.14 10.18 -25.81
CA LYS A 127 -42.22 10.21 -24.33
C LYS A 127 -42.90 11.48 -23.80
N LEU A 128 -43.89 12.01 -24.51
CA LEU A 128 -44.78 13.05 -23.96
C LEU A 128 -45.46 12.60 -22.64
N TRP A 129 -45.68 11.29 -22.48
CA TRP A 129 -46.28 10.72 -21.26
C TRP A 129 -45.33 10.67 -20.04
N ALA A 130 -44.01 10.80 -20.22
CA ALA A 130 -43.06 10.82 -19.09
C ALA A 130 -42.99 12.20 -18.41
N GLN A 131 -43.42 13.26 -19.09
CA GLN A 131 -43.44 14.64 -18.60
C GLN A 131 -44.37 14.86 -17.39
N PRO A 132 -45.63 14.37 -17.38
CA PRO A 132 -46.48 14.45 -16.21
C PRO A 132 -45.97 13.61 -15.03
N LEU A 133 -45.31 12.47 -15.27
CA LEU A 133 -44.75 11.63 -14.21
C LEU A 133 -43.48 12.27 -13.60
N ALA A 134 -42.56 12.79 -14.43
CA ALA A 134 -41.40 13.54 -13.96
C ALA A 134 -41.80 14.83 -13.23
N ASN A 135 -42.82 15.54 -13.72
CA ASN A 135 -43.38 16.70 -13.02
C ASN A 135 -44.11 16.33 -11.73
N PHE A 136 -44.79 15.18 -11.67
CA PHE A 136 -45.45 14.68 -10.47
C PHE A 136 -44.44 14.27 -9.39
N VAL A 137 -43.34 13.62 -9.79
CA VAL A 137 -42.19 13.38 -8.90
C VAL A 137 -41.61 14.74 -8.49
N LEU A 138 -41.16 15.59 -9.41
CA LEU A 138 -40.55 16.89 -9.08
C LEU A 138 -41.47 17.92 -8.36
N ARG A 139 -42.79 17.69 -8.25
CA ARG A 139 -43.76 18.59 -7.55
C ARG A 139 -44.38 17.99 -6.29
N ARG A 140 -44.01 16.78 -5.87
CA ARG A 140 -44.51 16.18 -4.63
C ARG A 140 -43.90 16.92 -3.41
N PRO A 141 -44.70 17.37 -2.42
CA PRO A 141 -44.14 17.91 -1.18
C PRO A 141 -43.37 16.80 -0.46
N GLY A 142 -42.13 17.08 -0.05
CA GLY A 142 -41.19 16.09 0.50
C GLY A 142 -40.23 15.45 -0.50
N ASN A 143 -40.04 16.01 -1.70
CA ASN A 143 -38.98 15.57 -2.61
C ASN A 143 -37.67 16.33 -2.42
N LEU A 144 -36.57 15.58 -2.27
CA LEU A 144 -35.21 16.05 -1.98
C LEU A 144 -34.74 17.20 -2.90
N VAL A 145 -35.18 17.23 -4.17
CA VAL A 145 -34.80 18.28 -5.14
C VAL A 145 -35.26 19.69 -4.71
N SER A 146 -36.33 19.82 -3.91
CA SER A 146 -36.81 21.11 -3.41
C SER A 146 -36.27 21.51 -2.03
N GLU A 147 -35.82 20.54 -1.22
CA GLU A 147 -35.37 20.79 0.17
C GLU A 147 -33.84 20.76 0.34
N SER A 148 -33.09 19.95 -0.41
CA SER A 148 -31.64 19.80 -0.20
C SER A 148 -30.75 20.61 -1.16
N VAL A 149 -31.28 21.10 -2.29
CA VAL A 149 -30.49 21.77 -3.34
C VAL A 149 -30.44 23.28 -3.11
N ALA A 150 -29.25 23.88 -3.21
CA ALA A 150 -29.05 25.34 -3.13
C ALA A 150 -29.91 26.07 -4.19
N PRO A 151 -30.56 27.21 -3.87
CA PRO A 151 -31.53 27.86 -4.78
C PRO A 151 -30.97 28.15 -6.17
N GLU A 152 -29.68 28.44 -6.25
CA GLU A 152 -28.95 28.90 -7.45
C GLU A 152 -28.71 27.79 -8.49
N THR A 153 -28.65 26.50 -8.10
CA THR A 153 -28.36 25.36 -9.01
C THR A 153 -29.58 24.48 -9.31
N ARG A 154 -30.75 24.80 -8.76
CA ARG A 154 -31.97 23.99 -8.88
C ARG A 154 -32.43 23.78 -10.32
N GLU A 155 -32.31 24.78 -11.19
CA GLU A 155 -32.77 24.67 -12.58
C GLU A 155 -31.88 23.74 -13.41
N GLU A 156 -30.56 23.88 -13.31
CA GLU A 156 -29.57 23.03 -13.99
C GLU A 156 -29.73 21.56 -13.57
N VAL A 157 -29.77 21.32 -12.27
CA VAL A 157 -29.90 19.96 -11.70
C VAL A 157 -31.25 19.35 -12.10
N ARG A 158 -32.34 20.12 -12.08
CA ARG A 158 -33.67 19.64 -12.52
C ARG A 158 -33.71 19.31 -14.00
N GLU A 159 -33.04 20.08 -14.85
CA GLU A 159 -32.95 19.81 -16.29
C GLU A 159 -32.18 18.50 -16.56
N LYS A 160 -31.01 18.34 -15.93
CA LYS A 160 -30.16 17.14 -16.07
C LYS A 160 -30.84 15.89 -15.54
N VAL A 161 -31.47 15.94 -14.36
CA VAL A 161 -32.28 14.83 -13.82
C VAL A 161 -33.44 14.51 -14.76
N SER A 162 -34.12 15.52 -15.34
CA SER A 162 -35.18 15.31 -16.32
C SER A 162 -34.68 14.64 -17.60
N LYS A 163 -33.47 14.94 -18.09
CA LYS A 163 -32.84 14.28 -19.25
C LYS A 163 -32.46 12.83 -18.93
N LEU A 164 -31.88 12.58 -17.75
CA LEU A 164 -31.51 11.24 -17.29
C LEU A 164 -32.74 10.32 -17.16
N VAL A 165 -33.82 10.81 -16.55
CA VAL A 165 -35.11 10.07 -16.43
C VAL A 165 -35.74 9.80 -17.80
N ARG A 166 -35.46 10.63 -18.81
CA ARG A 166 -35.90 10.42 -20.21
C ARG A 166 -35.09 9.35 -20.96
N GLY A 167 -33.92 8.94 -20.44
CA GLY A 167 -33.04 7.89 -21.00
C GLY A 167 -33.62 6.47 -20.96
N ARG A 168 -32.81 5.47 -21.37
CA ARG A 168 -33.19 4.05 -21.34
C ARG A 168 -33.14 3.52 -19.91
N TRP A 169 -34.29 3.08 -19.39
CA TRP A 169 -34.45 2.58 -18.01
C TRP A 169 -33.92 1.15 -17.77
N PHE A 170 -33.24 0.53 -18.74
CA PHE A 170 -32.78 -0.86 -18.67
C PHE A 170 -31.33 -1.08 -19.15
N GLN A 171 -30.57 -0.01 -19.40
CA GLN A 171 -29.14 -0.06 -19.71
C GLN A 171 -28.41 0.94 -18.81
N PRO A 172 -27.12 0.72 -18.47
CA PRO A 172 -26.35 1.68 -17.69
C PRO A 172 -26.43 3.07 -18.34
N PRO A 173 -26.68 4.15 -17.57
CA PRO A 173 -26.85 5.48 -18.13
C PRO A 173 -25.55 6.06 -18.72
N PHE A 174 -24.39 5.58 -18.27
CA PHE A 174 -23.08 6.09 -18.68
C PHE A 174 -22.36 5.14 -19.65
N SER A 175 -21.59 5.71 -20.57
CA SER A 175 -20.81 4.95 -21.55
C SER A 175 -19.47 4.50 -20.96
N GLY A 176 -19.22 3.19 -21.03
CA GLY A 176 -17.94 2.59 -20.68
C GLY A 176 -16.81 3.07 -21.60
N GLU A 177 -17.02 2.98 -22.91
CA GLU A 177 -16.03 3.39 -23.92
C GLU A 177 -15.62 4.87 -23.75
N ALA A 178 -16.59 5.76 -23.49
CA ALA A 178 -16.30 7.18 -23.26
C ALA A 178 -15.48 7.40 -21.99
N MET A 179 -15.75 6.64 -20.93
CA MET A 179 -14.96 6.67 -19.69
C MET A 179 -13.53 6.18 -19.94
N SER A 180 -13.36 5.06 -20.65
CA SER A 180 -12.05 4.50 -21.00
C SER A 180 -11.21 5.49 -21.79
N LYS A 181 -11.80 6.12 -22.81
CA LYS A 181 -11.15 7.18 -23.57
C LYS A 181 -10.77 8.36 -22.69
N MET A 182 -11.69 8.85 -21.87
CA MET A 182 -11.42 9.97 -20.96
C MET A 182 -10.28 9.67 -19.97
N LEU A 183 -10.21 8.44 -19.45
CA LEU A 183 -9.12 8.00 -18.56
C LEU A 183 -7.78 7.94 -19.28
N LEU A 184 -7.75 7.38 -20.50
CA LEU A 184 -6.53 7.35 -21.31
C LEU A 184 -6.06 8.75 -21.68
N ASP A 185 -6.96 9.61 -22.17
CA ASP A 185 -6.67 11.00 -22.52
C ASP A 185 -6.06 11.78 -21.33
N ALA A 186 -6.55 11.53 -20.10
CA ALA A 186 -5.99 12.17 -18.91
C ALA A 186 -4.61 11.61 -18.51
N LEU A 187 -4.37 10.31 -18.67
CA LEU A 187 -3.04 9.72 -18.48
C LEU A 187 -2.05 10.31 -19.52
N GLU A 188 -2.47 10.47 -20.77
CA GLU A 188 -1.67 11.11 -21.81
C GLU A 188 -1.43 12.61 -21.56
N ALA A 189 -2.44 13.31 -21.04
CA ALA A 189 -2.27 14.70 -20.63
C ALA A 189 -1.26 14.85 -19.47
N MET A 190 -1.18 13.86 -18.56
CA MET A 190 -0.08 13.81 -17.59
C MET A 190 1.28 13.59 -18.27
N ASP A 191 1.33 12.76 -19.31
CA ASP A 191 2.56 12.48 -20.08
C ASP A 191 3.13 13.73 -20.76
N GLY A 192 2.23 14.57 -21.30
CA GLY A 192 2.58 15.85 -21.92
C GLY A 192 2.94 16.97 -20.94
N ALA A 193 2.71 16.80 -19.64
CA ALA A 193 3.07 17.78 -18.62
C ALA A 193 4.55 17.68 -18.22
N LEU A 194 5.13 18.79 -17.74
CA LEU A 194 6.51 18.79 -17.21
C LEU A 194 6.61 17.81 -16.04
N ALA A 195 7.64 16.97 -16.06
CA ALA A 195 7.94 16.04 -14.96
C ALA A 195 9.03 16.65 -14.07
N ASP A 196 8.66 16.96 -12.83
CA ASP A 196 9.55 17.57 -11.83
C ASP A 196 10.50 16.55 -11.16
N GLY A 197 10.51 15.30 -11.64
CA GLY A 197 11.29 14.19 -11.07
C GLY A 197 10.52 13.31 -10.09
N PRO A 198 10.79 11.98 -10.06
CA PRO A 198 10.07 11.03 -9.20
C PRO A 198 10.04 11.48 -7.74
N LEU A 199 8.92 11.25 -7.06
CA LEU A 199 8.73 11.72 -5.68
C LEU A 199 9.28 10.76 -4.63
N LEU A 200 9.68 9.56 -5.05
CA LEU A 200 10.31 8.56 -4.20
C LEU A 200 11.82 8.49 -4.50
N PRO A 201 12.64 7.99 -3.56
CA PRO A 201 14.06 7.75 -3.83
C PRO A 201 14.26 6.75 -4.99
N PRO A 202 15.31 6.89 -5.81
CA PRO A 202 15.63 5.90 -6.83
C PRO A 202 15.73 4.47 -6.27
N GLY A 203 15.14 3.50 -6.97
CA GLY A 203 15.10 2.10 -6.54
C GLY A 203 14.10 1.80 -5.40
N HIS A 204 13.44 2.81 -4.82
CA HIS A 204 12.40 2.59 -3.82
C HIS A 204 11.19 1.90 -4.46
N PRO A 205 10.60 0.86 -3.83
CA PRO A 205 9.45 0.16 -4.41
C PRO A 205 8.17 1.01 -4.27
N ILE A 206 7.35 0.99 -5.32
CA ILE A 206 5.98 1.51 -5.32
C ILE A 206 5.03 0.36 -5.64
N ASP A 207 3.91 0.30 -4.92
CA ASP A 207 2.86 -0.69 -5.15
C ASP A 207 1.51 0.02 -5.33
N LEU A 208 0.77 -0.42 -6.34
CA LEU A 208 -0.59 0.01 -6.62
C LEU A 208 -1.49 -1.23 -6.67
N TYR A 209 -2.57 -1.23 -5.91
CA TYR A 209 -3.53 -2.33 -5.84
C TYR A 209 -4.95 -1.85 -6.14
N VAL A 210 -5.54 -2.38 -7.22
CA VAL A 210 -6.88 -2.02 -7.66
C VAL A 210 -7.76 -3.28 -7.63
N PRO A 211 -8.58 -3.48 -6.57
CA PRO A 211 -9.50 -4.60 -6.51
C PRO A 211 -10.56 -4.51 -7.62
N THR A 212 -10.73 -5.62 -8.34
CA THR A 212 -11.83 -5.82 -9.30
C THR A 212 -12.46 -7.19 -9.09
N THR A 213 -13.64 -7.38 -9.68
CA THR A 213 -14.43 -8.59 -9.57
C THR A 213 -14.82 -9.06 -10.96
N ASP A 214 -14.61 -10.34 -11.27
CA ASP A 214 -15.24 -10.96 -12.42
C ASP A 214 -16.69 -11.31 -12.10
N PHE A 215 -17.60 -10.76 -12.90
CA PHE A 215 -19.04 -10.98 -12.76
C PHE A 215 -19.42 -12.46 -12.91
N HIS A 216 -18.74 -13.20 -13.80
CA HIS A 216 -19.04 -14.61 -14.04
C HIS A 216 -18.26 -15.54 -13.11
N GLY A 217 -17.07 -15.10 -12.68
CA GLY A 217 -16.18 -15.89 -11.85
C GLY A 217 -15.53 -17.04 -12.62
N TYR A 218 -14.63 -17.71 -11.94
CA TYR A 218 -13.91 -18.88 -12.44
C TYR A 218 -13.84 -19.96 -11.39
N LEU A 219 -13.68 -21.21 -11.84
CA LEU A 219 -13.50 -22.33 -10.94
C LEU A 219 -12.09 -22.28 -10.34
N SER A 220 -12.04 -22.07 -9.03
CA SER A 220 -10.83 -22.19 -8.22
C SER A 220 -10.86 -23.47 -7.42
N THR A 221 -9.70 -24.12 -7.30
CA THR A 221 -9.57 -25.37 -6.57
C THR A 221 -9.16 -25.08 -5.14
N LEU A 222 -10.02 -25.42 -4.18
CA LEU A 222 -9.75 -25.34 -2.75
C LEU A 222 -9.39 -26.71 -2.17
N ARG A 223 -8.36 -26.75 -1.33
CA ARG A 223 -8.00 -27.95 -0.56
C ARG A 223 -8.67 -27.87 0.81
N LEU A 224 -9.43 -28.90 1.16
CA LEU A 224 -10.05 -29.03 2.49
C LEU A 224 -9.52 -30.30 3.17
N HIS A 225 -9.82 -30.46 4.47
CA HIS A 225 -9.55 -31.71 5.17
C HIS A 225 -10.40 -32.88 4.60
N SER A 226 -11.67 -32.61 4.27
CA SER A 226 -12.55 -33.57 3.59
C SER A 226 -13.73 -32.85 2.92
N PRO A 227 -13.97 -33.06 1.60
CA PRO A 227 -13.13 -33.83 0.69
C PRO A 227 -11.79 -33.08 0.43
N PRO A 228 -10.69 -33.78 0.12
CA PRO A 228 -9.36 -33.16 -0.05
C PRO A 228 -9.29 -32.07 -1.11
N ILE A 229 -10.22 -32.05 -2.07
CA ILE A 229 -10.32 -31.08 -3.15
C ILE A 229 -11.80 -30.72 -3.34
N VAL A 230 -12.10 -29.44 -3.40
CA VAL A 230 -13.39 -28.89 -3.84
C VAL A 230 -13.11 -27.83 -4.90
N GLN A 231 -14.00 -27.72 -5.90
CA GLN A 231 -14.01 -26.59 -6.81
C GLN A 231 -15.07 -25.60 -6.34
N GLU A 232 -14.67 -24.35 -6.13
CA GLU A 232 -15.58 -23.25 -5.80
C GLU A 232 -15.43 -22.13 -6.82
N SER A 233 -16.49 -21.34 -6.98
CA SER A 233 -16.45 -20.15 -7.82
C SER A 233 -15.67 -19.05 -7.11
N GLU A 234 -14.53 -18.67 -7.65
CA GLU A 234 -13.78 -17.48 -7.25
C GLU A 234 -14.07 -16.35 -8.24
N HIS A 235 -14.25 -15.15 -7.71
CA HIS A 235 -14.64 -14.00 -8.51
C HIS A 235 -13.68 -12.83 -8.31
N ARG A 236 -12.82 -12.85 -7.28
CA ARG A 236 -11.86 -11.78 -7.04
C ARG A 236 -10.79 -11.79 -8.12
N MET A 237 -10.57 -10.63 -8.74
CA MET A 237 -9.51 -10.40 -9.71
C MET A 237 -8.80 -9.07 -9.42
N PRO A 238 -7.93 -9.02 -8.42
CA PRO A 238 -7.21 -7.78 -8.16
C PRO A 238 -6.18 -7.50 -9.25
N ILE A 239 -6.05 -6.22 -9.59
CA ILE A 239 -5.04 -5.72 -10.53
C ILE A 239 -3.97 -5.00 -9.72
N GLY A 240 -2.80 -5.64 -9.59
CA GLY A 240 -1.64 -5.08 -8.90
C GLY A 240 -0.59 -4.52 -9.86
N PHE A 241 0.14 -3.49 -9.45
CA PHE A 241 1.35 -3.02 -10.13
C PHE A 241 2.45 -2.82 -9.10
N THR A 242 3.62 -3.36 -9.38
CA THR A 242 4.81 -3.20 -8.53
C THR A 242 5.96 -2.74 -9.41
N ALA A 243 6.58 -1.62 -9.05
CA ALA A 243 7.72 -1.09 -9.78
C ALA A 243 8.80 -0.54 -8.84
N ARG A 244 10.01 -0.39 -9.36
CA ARG A 244 11.11 0.30 -8.69
C ARG A 244 11.18 1.71 -9.26
N THR A 245 11.22 2.70 -8.36
CA THR A 245 11.24 4.11 -8.75
C THR A 245 12.44 4.40 -9.66
N PRO A 246 12.24 5.05 -10.81
CA PRO A 246 13.30 5.31 -11.77
C PRO A 246 14.24 6.41 -11.27
N GLU A 247 15.44 6.49 -11.83
CA GLU A 247 16.32 7.65 -11.65
C GLU A 247 15.89 8.84 -12.52
N VAL A 248 15.22 8.56 -13.64
CA VAL A 248 14.80 9.57 -14.64
C VAL A 248 13.34 9.97 -14.46
N SER A 249 13.06 11.25 -14.68
CA SER A 249 11.70 11.82 -14.67
C SER A 249 10.85 11.30 -15.83
N GLY A 250 9.54 11.21 -15.61
CA GLY A 250 8.55 10.95 -16.66
C GLY A 250 8.39 9.48 -17.08
N ALA A 251 8.97 8.52 -16.36
CA ALA A 251 8.73 7.11 -16.68
C ALA A 251 7.28 6.68 -16.39
N TRP A 252 6.82 5.66 -17.10
CA TRP A 252 5.51 5.05 -16.88
C TRP A 252 5.57 3.93 -15.84
N LEU A 253 4.65 3.93 -14.89
CA LEU A 253 4.51 2.87 -13.88
C LEU A 253 4.19 1.52 -14.55
N ALA A 254 3.33 1.57 -15.56
CA ALA A 254 2.96 0.47 -16.45
C ALA A 254 2.51 1.06 -17.79
N ASP A 255 2.22 0.21 -18.78
CA ASP A 255 1.64 0.68 -20.05
C ASP A 255 0.37 1.52 -19.77
N PRO A 256 0.20 2.70 -20.40
CA PRO A 256 -0.98 3.54 -20.19
C PRO A 256 -2.30 2.80 -20.38
N LEU A 257 -2.36 1.82 -21.30
CA LEU A 257 -3.54 0.99 -21.52
C LEU A 257 -3.81 0.05 -20.35
N GLU A 258 -2.78 -0.46 -19.67
CA GLU A 258 -2.93 -1.27 -18.45
C GLU A 258 -3.45 -0.43 -17.28
N LEU A 259 -2.96 0.81 -17.14
CA LEU A 259 -3.43 1.74 -16.11
C LEU A 259 -4.88 2.19 -16.39
N ALA A 260 -5.21 2.47 -17.64
CA ALA A 260 -6.58 2.78 -18.07
C ALA A 260 -7.51 1.59 -17.85
N PHE A 261 -7.07 0.37 -18.17
CA PHE A 261 -7.81 -0.87 -17.90
C PHE A 261 -8.12 -1.00 -16.40
N ALA A 262 -7.14 -0.81 -15.52
CA ALA A 262 -7.34 -0.90 -14.08
C ALA A 262 -8.32 0.16 -13.56
N ALA A 263 -8.12 1.43 -13.94
CA ALA A 263 -8.98 2.55 -13.55
C ALA A 263 -10.42 2.39 -14.07
N ARG A 264 -10.58 1.87 -15.29
CA ARG A 264 -11.89 1.61 -15.89
C ARG A 264 -12.61 0.41 -15.27
N ALA A 265 -11.88 -0.67 -14.99
CA ALA A 265 -12.42 -1.89 -14.39
C ALA A 265 -13.02 -1.61 -13.01
N THR A 266 -12.29 -0.86 -12.18
CA THR A 266 -12.77 -0.48 -10.84
C THR A 266 -13.92 0.52 -10.90
N ALA A 267 -13.99 1.36 -11.94
CA ALA A 267 -15.10 2.29 -12.17
C ALA A 267 -16.39 1.62 -12.72
N SER A 268 -16.35 0.33 -13.08
CA SER A 268 -17.50 -0.45 -13.58
C SER A 268 -18.52 -0.75 -12.47
N PHE A 269 -19.22 0.28 -12.01
CA PHE A 269 -20.22 0.15 -10.97
C PHE A 269 -21.57 -0.35 -11.53
N PRO A 270 -22.12 -1.49 -11.03
CA PRO A 270 -23.40 -2.00 -11.50
C PRO A 270 -24.52 -0.97 -11.41
N GLY A 271 -25.24 -0.78 -12.51
CA GLY A 271 -26.33 0.20 -12.62
C GLY A 271 -25.91 1.61 -13.05
N ALA A 272 -24.61 1.94 -13.03
CA ALA A 272 -24.08 3.22 -13.54
C ALA A 272 -23.26 3.03 -14.82
N PHE A 273 -22.24 2.17 -14.77
CA PHE A 273 -21.37 1.86 -15.91
C PHE A 273 -21.46 0.37 -16.28
N PRO A 274 -21.34 0.02 -17.58
CA PRO A 274 -21.27 -1.38 -17.99
C PRO A 274 -19.97 -2.05 -17.46
N PRO A 275 -19.98 -3.38 -17.23
CA PRO A 275 -18.76 -4.14 -16.97
C PRO A 275 -17.71 -3.90 -18.05
N LEU A 276 -16.44 -3.83 -17.66
CA LEU A 276 -15.34 -3.73 -18.60
C LEU A 276 -15.12 -5.09 -19.26
N GLN A 277 -14.96 -5.07 -20.58
CA GLN A 277 -14.47 -6.19 -21.39
C GLN A 277 -13.06 -5.88 -21.88
N VAL A 278 -12.22 -6.90 -22.07
CA VAL A 278 -10.85 -6.71 -22.60
C VAL A 278 -10.88 -6.04 -23.98
N GLY A 279 -11.81 -6.46 -24.85
CA GLY A 279 -11.97 -5.88 -26.18
C GLY A 279 -12.33 -4.38 -26.19
N GLU A 280 -12.84 -3.83 -25.09
CA GLU A 280 -13.07 -2.38 -24.95
C GLU A 280 -11.75 -1.61 -25.02
N ILE A 281 -10.71 -2.11 -24.36
CA ILE A 281 -9.38 -1.49 -24.34
C ILE A 281 -8.61 -1.78 -25.63
N ASP A 282 -8.83 -2.95 -26.25
CA ASP A 282 -8.24 -3.26 -27.57
C ASP A 282 -8.72 -2.27 -28.63
N LYS A 283 -10.04 -2.04 -28.70
CA LYS A 283 -10.65 -1.05 -29.59
C LYS A 283 -10.14 0.36 -29.29
N LEU A 284 -10.00 0.71 -28.00
CA LEU A 284 -9.45 2.01 -27.60
C LEU A 284 -8.00 2.18 -28.07
N ALA A 285 -7.18 1.13 -27.98
CA ALA A 285 -5.80 1.15 -28.46
C ALA A 285 -5.74 1.40 -29.97
N ASP A 286 -6.59 0.71 -30.74
CA ASP A 286 -6.72 0.90 -32.19
C ASP A 286 -7.16 2.33 -32.55
N GLU A 287 -8.18 2.86 -31.86
CA GLU A 287 -8.69 4.23 -32.07
C GLU A 287 -7.65 5.31 -31.73
N ALA A 288 -6.83 5.06 -30.69
CA ALA A 288 -5.74 5.95 -30.30
C ALA A 288 -4.48 5.78 -31.16
N GLY A 289 -4.44 4.80 -32.07
CA GLY A 289 -3.26 4.47 -32.86
C GLY A 289 -2.09 3.96 -32.01
N ARG A 290 -2.38 3.29 -30.89
CA ARG A 290 -1.38 2.75 -29.95
C ARG A 290 -1.28 1.24 -30.06
N GLU A 291 -0.06 0.72 -29.99
CA GLU A 291 0.21 -0.71 -29.96
C GLU A 291 0.31 -1.19 -28.50
N TRP A 292 -0.57 -2.11 -28.07
CA TRP A 292 -0.53 -2.70 -26.73
C TRP A 292 0.43 -3.91 -26.66
N ARG A 293 1.74 -3.64 -26.65
CA ARG A 293 2.79 -4.68 -26.81
C ARG A 293 2.77 -5.77 -25.73
N ASN A 294 2.40 -5.43 -24.50
CA ASN A 294 2.45 -6.33 -23.35
C ASN A 294 1.08 -6.93 -22.97
N ARG A 295 0.05 -6.78 -23.82
CA ARG A 295 -1.32 -7.23 -23.55
C ARG A 295 -1.41 -8.64 -22.99
N ASP A 296 -0.85 -9.64 -23.67
CA ASP A 296 -0.98 -11.05 -23.25
C ASP A 296 -0.22 -11.34 -21.95
N ALA A 297 0.92 -10.67 -21.73
CA ALA A 297 1.67 -10.77 -20.49
C ALA A 297 0.89 -10.14 -19.31
N PHE A 298 0.22 -9.03 -19.56
CA PHE A 298 -0.66 -8.37 -18.59
C PHE A 298 -1.86 -9.25 -18.22
N LEU A 299 -2.60 -9.77 -19.22
CA LEU A 299 -3.76 -10.63 -18.98
C LEU A 299 -3.36 -11.93 -18.25
N ARG A 300 -2.27 -12.57 -18.65
CA ARG A 300 -1.77 -13.79 -17.97
C ARG A 300 -1.37 -13.51 -16.52
N ARG A 301 -0.95 -12.29 -16.20
CA ARG A 301 -0.60 -11.87 -14.85
C ARG A 301 -1.83 -11.64 -13.97
N ILE A 302 -2.89 -11.02 -14.49
CA ILE A 302 -4.07 -10.65 -13.69
C ILE A 302 -5.18 -11.70 -13.70
N MET A 303 -5.27 -12.53 -14.74
CA MET A 303 -6.32 -13.54 -14.92
C MET A 303 -5.76 -14.86 -15.51
N PRO A 304 -4.81 -15.51 -14.82
CA PRO A 304 -4.14 -16.71 -15.34
C PRO A 304 -5.12 -17.83 -15.70
N ALA A 305 -6.11 -18.12 -14.83
CA ALA A 305 -7.10 -19.17 -15.07
C ALA A 305 -7.91 -18.96 -16.37
N HIS A 306 -8.21 -17.71 -16.73
CA HIS A 306 -8.92 -17.41 -17.98
C HIS A 306 -8.01 -17.49 -19.20
N CYS A 307 -6.74 -17.15 -19.05
CA CYS A 307 -5.75 -17.31 -20.12
C CYS A 307 -5.52 -18.79 -20.43
N ASP A 308 -5.45 -19.63 -19.39
CA ASP A 308 -5.25 -21.08 -19.53
C ASP A 308 -6.47 -21.75 -20.18
N ASN A 309 -7.69 -21.28 -19.88
CA ASN A 309 -8.94 -21.78 -20.45
C ASN A 309 -9.34 -21.11 -21.78
N GLY A 310 -8.54 -20.16 -22.29
CA GLY A 310 -8.86 -19.40 -23.52
C GLY A 310 -10.12 -18.52 -23.42
N SER A 311 -10.53 -18.13 -22.22
CA SER A 311 -11.74 -17.35 -21.95
C SER A 311 -11.50 -15.89 -21.55
N ALA A 312 -10.25 -15.42 -21.64
CA ALA A 312 -9.84 -14.08 -21.24
C ALA A 312 -10.65 -12.95 -21.91
N ASP A 313 -10.95 -13.07 -23.21
CA ASP A 313 -11.70 -12.05 -23.94
C ASP A 313 -13.18 -11.95 -23.53
N GLY A 314 -13.72 -12.96 -22.83
CA GLY A 314 -15.09 -12.97 -22.31
C GLY A 314 -15.23 -12.53 -20.85
N VAL A 315 -14.13 -12.12 -20.21
CA VAL A 315 -14.14 -11.70 -18.80
C VAL A 315 -14.86 -10.36 -18.64
N SER A 316 -15.77 -10.31 -17.66
CA SER A 316 -16.62 -9.15 -17.39
C SER A 316 -16.25 -8.53 -16.05
N LEU A 317 -15.37 -7.53 -16.07
CA LEU A 317 -14.86 -6.92 -14.83
C LEU A 317 -15.78 -5.80 -14.32
N ILE A 318 -16.16 -5.92 -13.05
CA ILE A 318 -16.92 -4.92 -12.30
C ILE A 318 -16.12 -4.40 -11.11
N ASP A 319 -16.63 -3.33 -10.50
CA ASP A 319 -16.09 -2.75 -9.28
C ASP A 319 -15.83 -3.83 -8.22
N GLY A 320 -14.60 -3.86 -7.69
CA GLY A 320 -14.19 -4.74 -6.62
C GLY A 320 -15.08 -4.63 -5.38
N SER A 321 -15.70 -3.47 -5.11
CA SER A 321 -16.55 -3.25 -3.94
C SER A 321 -17.85 -4.06 -3.90
N VAL A 322 -18.21 -4.74 -4.99
CA VAL A 322 -19.44 -5.57 -5.12
C VAL A 322 -19.31 -6.89 -4.36
N LEU A 323 -18.16 -7.53 -4.48
CA LEU A 323 -17.78 -8.57 -3.54
C LEU A 323 -17.14 -7.86 -2.35
N VAL A 324 -17.16 -8.49 -1.18
CA VAL A 324 -16.40 -8.01 -0.02
C VAL A 324 -14.90 -8.12 -0.35
N ASN A 325 -14.41 -7.19 -1.17
CA ASN A 325 -13.07 -7.18 -1.69
C ASN A 325 -12.31 -6.12 -0.92
N ARG A 326 -11.22 -6.55 -0.29
CA ARG A 326 -10.53 -5.84 0.77
C ARG A 326 -9.46 -4.94 0.13
N PRO A 327 -9.69 -3.64 -0.09
CA PRO A 327 -8.63 -2.77 -0.60
C PRO A 327 -7.43 -2.73 0.36
N PHE A 328 -7.64 -3.04 1.64
CA PHE A 328 -6.59 -3.14 2.64
C PHE A 328 -5.69 -4.37 2.48
N GLU A 329 -6.17 -5.50 1.93
CA GLU A 329 -5.40 -6.75 1.89
C GLU A 329 -4.13 -6.63 1.04
N GLY A 330 -4.27 -6.12 -0.19
CA GLY A 330 -3.10 -5.87 -1.06
C GLY A 330 -2.15 -4.82 -0.48
N ALA A 331 -2.68 -3.84 0.26
CA ALA A 331 -1.87 -2.82 0.92
C ALA A 331 -1.06 -3.41 2.10
N ILE A 332 -1.67 -4.31 2.90
CA ILE A 332 -1.04 -5.03 4.01
C ILE A 332 0.04 -5.98 3.49
N GLU A 333 -0.23 -6.70 2.40
CA GLU A 333 0.77 -7.57 1.77
C GLU A 333 2.00 -6.78 1.30
N ALA A 334 1.78 -5.63 0.64
CA ALA A 334 2.84 -4.74 0.19
C ALA A 334 3.69 -4.19 1.35
N LEU A 335 3.09 -3.95 2.53
CA LEU A 335 3.86 -3.55 3.72
C LEU A 335 4.85 -4.62 4.17
N ARG A 336 4.44 -5.90 4.21
CA ARG A 336 5.28 -6.99 4.72
C ARG A 336 6.60 -7.17 3.95
N GLY A 337 6.78 -6.54 2.79
CA GLY A 337 7.96 -6.66 1.93
C GLY A 337 9.01 -5.54 2.02
N ARG A 338 8.86 -4.51 2.88
CA ARG A 338 9.58 -3.23 2.73
C ARG A 338 10.63 -2.93 3.82
N PRO A 339 11.87 -3.45 3.73
CA PRO A 339 12.91 -3.14 4.71
C PRO A 339 13.15 -1.62 4.87
N ALA A 340 13.41 -1.20 6.11
CA ALA A 340 13.60 0.20 6.49
C ALA A 340 15.09 0.53 6.63
N VAL A 341 15.62 1.40 5.76
CA VAL A 341 17.02 1.89 5.84
C VAL A 341 17.18 2.85 7.01
N ARG A 342 16.17 3.67 7.28
CA ARG A 342 16.15 4.66 8.37
C ARG A 342 15.13 4.28 9.42
N GLU A 343 15.07 5.05 10.51
CA GLU A 343 13.93 4.98 11.41
C GLU A 343 12.68 5.26 10.59
N VAL A 344 11.71 4.33 10.59
CA VAL A 344 10.48 4.45 9.83
C VAL A 344 9.30 4.53 10.78
N GLU A 345 8.39 5.45 10.49
CA GLU A 345 7.04 5.43 11.02
C GLU A 345 6.09 5.07 9.88
N ARG A 346 5.42 3.92 9.99
CA ARG A 346 4.43 3.46 9.02
C ARG A 346 3.04 3.95 9.40
N ARG A 347 2.35 4.55 8.43
CA ARG A 347 0.96 4.97 8.55
C ARG A 347 0.13 4.38 7.43
N PHE A 348 -0.96 3.71 7.80
CA PHE A 348 -2.04 3.44 6.88
C PHE A 348 -3.07 4.55 6.97
N ALA A 349 -3.14 5.39 5.94
CA ALA A 349 -4.18 6.40 5.82
C ALA A 349 -5.29 5.87 4.92
N TYR A 350 -6.54 5.94 5.36
CA TYR A 350 -7.68 5.69 4.48
C TYR A 350 -8.58 6.91 4.38
N ILE A 351 -9.02 7.20 3.16
CA ILE A 351 -9.96 8.30 2.88
C ILE A 351 -11.37 7.74 3.07
N ASP A 352 -12.19 8.42 3.87
CA ASP A 352 -13.59 8.05 4.10
C ASP A 352 -14.44 9.33 4.04
N PRO A 353 -15.06 9.66 2.90
CA PRO A 353 -15.77 10.92 2.74
C PRO A 353 -17.17 10.96 3.38
N ARG A 354 -17.70 9.82 3.84
CA ARG A 354 -19.08 9.65 4.33
C ARG A 354 -19.15 8.73 5.57
N PRO A 355 -18.39 9.02 6.64
CA PRO A 355 -18.43 8.22 7.86
C PRO A 355 -19.80 8.29 8.57
N ASP A 356 -20.58 9.33 8.32
CA ASP A 356 -21.92 9.57 8.88
C ASP A 356 -22.93 8.49 8.49
N ARG A 357 -22.78 7.85 7.33
CA ARG A 357 -23.64 6.72 6.90
C ARG A 357 -23.62 5.52 7.85
N TYR A 358 -22.57 5.41 8.66
CA TYR A 358 -22.38 4.32 9.60
C TYR A 358 -23.03 4.59 10.96
N ILE A 359 -23.53 5.81 11.18
CA ILE A 359 -24.27 6.17 12.40
C ILE A 359 -25.74 5.83 12.14
N ARG A 360 -26.26 4.81 12.83
CA ARG A 360 -27.70 4.46 12.78
C ARG A 360 -28.54 5.64 13.24
N ASP A 361 -29.13 6.32 12.28
CA ASP A 361 -30.14 7.35 12.48
C ASP A 361 -31.48 6.61 12.72
N GLU A 362 -31.87 6.44 14.00
CA GLU A 362 -33.10 5.69 14.39
C GLU A 362 -34.35 6.25 13.69
N ASP A 363 -34.36 7.55 13.38
CA ASP A 363 -35.44 8.23 12.65
C ASP A 363 -35.50 7.85 11.16
N LYS A 364 -34.38 7.46 10.53
CA LYS A 364 -34.35 6.97 9.13
C LYS A 364 -34.59 5.47 9.01
N ALA A 365 -34.39 4.70 10.07
CA ALA A 365 -34.64 3.25 10.07
C ALA A 365 -36.12 2.88 9.82
N HIS A 366 -37.04 3.84 9.99
CA HIS A 366 -38.48 3.67 9.79
C HIS A 366 -39.01 4.35 8.51
N ALA A 367 -38.16 5.00 7.70
CA ALA A 367 -38.58 5.57 6.43
C ALA A 367 -38.76 4.48 5.35
N PRO A 368 -39.79 4.55 4.50
CA PRO A 368 -39.95 3.60 3.40
C PRO A 368 -38.77 3.71 2.42
N VAL A 369 -38.09 2.58 2.21
CA VAL A 369 -36.95 2.44 1.30
C VAL A 369 -37.34 2.90 -0.11
N GLY A 370 -36.61 3.87 -0.66
CA GLY A 370 -36.87 4.39 -2.00
C GLY A 370 -36.61 3.34 -3.10
N PHE A 371 -37.22 3.49 -4.28
CA PHE A 371 -37.05 2.56 -5.40
C PHE A 371 -35.57 2.37 -5.82
N PHE A 372 -34.77 3.45 -5.85
CA PHE A 372 -33.34 3.40 -6.15
C PHE A 372 -32.54 2.72 -5.02
N GLU A 373 -32.90 2.97 -3.77
CA GLU A 373 -32.27 2.36 -2.60
C GLU A 373 -32.52 0.83 -2.55
N ASN A 374 -33.67 0.37 -3.04
CA ASN A 374 -33.94 -1.06 -3.25
C ASN A 374 -33.11 -1.68 -4.39
N ILE A 375 -32.88 -0.98 -5.50
CA ILE A 375 -32.05 -1.50 -6.61
C ILE A 375 -30.57 -1.51 -6.23
N PHE A 376 -30.06 -0.42 -5.65
CA PHE A 376 -28.65 -0.35 -5.21
C PHE A 376 -28.38 -1.21 -3.96
N GLY A 377 -29.36 -1.36 -3.06
CA GLY A 377 -29.28 -2.23 -1.90
C GLY A 377 -29.42 -3.72 -2.22
N SER A 378 -30.14 -4.10 -3.29
CA SER A 378 -30.32 -5.51 -3.68
C SER A 378 -29.13 -6.10 -4.44
N ILE A 379 -28.27 -5.27 -5.04
CA ILE A 379 -27.05 -5.71 -5.74
C ILE A 379 -25.85 -5.87 -4.76
N SER A 380 -25.92 -5.23 -3.58
CA SER A 380 -24.90 -5.29 -2.53
C SER A 380 -25.50 -5.86 -1.24
N THR A 381 -25.82 -7.16 -1.22
CA THR A 381 -26.45 -7.84 -0.07
C THR A 381 -25.57 -7.94 1.19
N LEU A 382 -24.35 -7.40 1.16
CA LEU A 382 -23.46 -7.33 2.32
C LEU A 382 -23.23 -5.86 2.74
N PRO A 383 -23.43 -5.50 4.02
CA PRO A 383 -23.10 -4.18 4.52
C PRO A 383 -21.60 -3.92 4.36
N ARG A 384 -21.25 -2.83 3.66
CA ARG A 384 -19.86 -2.37 3.45
C ARG A 384 -19.10 -2.04 4.75
N GLU A 385 -19.78 -2.05 5.90
CA GLU A 385 -19.26 -1.73 7.24
C GLU A 385 -18.36 -2.81 7.84
N GLN A 386 -18.75 -4.08 7.73
CA GLN A 386 -18.05 -5.20 8.36
C GLN A 386 -16.61 -5.39 7.82
N PRO A 387 -16.37 -5.29 6.49
CA PRO A 387 -15.04 -5.56 5.95
C PRO A 387 -13.97 -4.54 6.36
N ILE A 388 -14.31 -3.26 6.53
CA ILE A 388 -13.34 -2.24 6.97
C ILE A 388 -12.90 -2.54 8.40
N ARG A 389 -13.88 -2.77 9.29
CA ARG A 389 -13.62 -3.09 10.68
C ARG A 389 -12.71 -4.31 10.80
N ASP A 390 -13.02 -5.39 10.09
CA ASP A 390 -12.22 -6.62 10.12
C ASP A 390 -10.77 -6.37 9.66
N ASN A 391 -10.56 -5.54 8.63
CA ASN A 391 -9.22 -5.17 8.17
C ASN A 391 -8.47 -4.28 9.17
N LEU A 392 -9.15 -3.32 9.79
CA LEU A 392 -8.55 -2.44 10.80
C LEU A 392 -8.23 -3.20 12.09
N GLU A 393 -9.07 -4.17 12.46
CA GLU A 393 -8.81 -5.10 13.57
C GLU A 393 -7.57 -5.94 13.27
N LEU A 394 -7.44 -6.49 12.06
CA LEU A 394 -6.24 -7.23 11.64
C LEU A 394 -4.96 -6.37 11.77
N ILE A 395 -4.97 -5.14 11.25
CA ILE A 395 -3.83 -4.21 11.35
C ILE A 395 -3.52 -3.87 12.82
N SER A 396 -4.56 -3.62 13.61
CA SER A 396 -4.42 -3.30 15.04
C SER A 396 -3.83 -4.47 15.83
N GLU A 397 -4.30 -5.70 15.57
CA GLU A 397 -3.77 -6.92 16.18
C GLU A 397 -2.30 -7.15 15.81
N GLU A 398 -1.95 -6.99 14.53
CA GLU A 398 -0.55 -7.07 14.07
C GLU A 398 0.32 -5.99 14.73
N SER A 399 -0.15 -4.74 14.81
CA SER A 399 0.57 -3.64 15.46
C SER A 399 0.77 -3.86 16.97
N LEU A 400 -0.27 -4.32 17.68
CA LEU A 400 -0.19 -4.68 19.10
C LEU A 400 0.79 -5.83 19.33
N HIS A 401 0.80 -6.82 18.42
CA HIS A 401 1.75 -7.92 18.46
C HIS A 401 3.19 -7.40 18.29
N ALA A 402 3.43 -6.52 17.29
CA ALA A 402 4.73 -5.90 17.05
C ALA A 402 5.23 -5.08 18.25
N GLU A 403 4.36 -4.28 18.89
CA GLU A 403 4.70 -3.48 20.07
C GLU A 403 5.08 -4.34 21.29
N ARG A 404 4.32 -5.41 21.55
CA ARG A 404 4.63 -6.38 22.61
C ARG A 404 5.99 -7.02 22.40
N LEU A 405 6.33 -7.36 21.15
CA LEU A 405 7.62 -7.93 20.78
C LEU A 405 8.77 -6.94 20.96
N GLN A 406 8.60 -5.68 20.56
CA GLN A 406 9.58 -4.62 20.83
C GLN A 406 9.86 -4.52 22.34
N THR A 407 8.79 -4.51 23.15
CA THR A 407 8.89 -4.47 24.61
C THR A 407 9.64 -5.68 25.16
N MET A 408 9.38 -6.89 24.64
CA MET A 408 10.11 -8.11 25.02
C MET A 408 11.59 -8.02 24.66
N ILE A 409 11.95 -7.57 23.45
CA ILE A 409 13.35 -7.42 23.02
C ILE A 409 14.09 -6.43 23.91
N VAL A 410 13.45 -5.31 24.28
CA VAL A 410 14.02 -4.32 25.21
C VAL A 410 14.26 -4.95 26.58
N LYS A 411 13.31 -5.73 27.10
CA LYS A 411 13.44 -6.43 28.40
C LYS A 411 14.49 -7.54 28.39
N LEU A 412 14.65 -8.27 27.29
CA LEU A 412 15.67 -9.31 27.14
C LEU A 412 17.08 -8.74 26.98
N ARG A 413 17.21 -7.47 26.63
CA ARG A 413 18.49 -6.85 26.27
C ARG A 413 19.55 -6.97 27.37
N PRO A 414 19.29 -6.61 28.65
CA PRO A 414 20.30 -6.71 29.69
C PRO A 414 20.75 -8.16 29.93
N GLU A 415 19.84 -9.13 29.84
CA GLU A 415 20.16 -10.55 30.02
C GLU A 415 21.04 -11.09 28.88
N VAL A 416 20.71 -10.75 27.64
CA VAL A 416 21.50 -11.13 26.47
C VAL A 416 22.89 -10.49 26.51
N GLU A 417 22.97 -9.20 26.84
CA GLU A 417 24.25 -8.51 26.96
C GLU A 417 25.12 -9.10 28.06
N ALA A 418 24.54 -9.44 29.23
CA ALA A 418 25.25 -10.14 30.29
C ALA A 418 25.71 -11.55 29.89
N ALA A 419 24.90 -12.29 29.11
CA ALA A 419 25.27 -13.61 28.60
C ALA A 419 26.44 -13.52 27.61
N VAL A 420 26.39 -12.57 26.68
CA VAL A 420 27.49 -12.28 25.74
C VAL A 420 28.73 -11.83 26.49
N GLU A 421 28.59 -10.92 27.47
CA GLU A 421 29.70 -10.46 28.30
C GLU A 421 30.36 -11.64 29.00
N LYS A 422 29.61 -12.48 29.74
CA LYS A 422 30.14 -13.67 30.41
C LYS A 422 30.86 -14.66 29.47
N LEU A 423 30.39 -14.80 28.23
CA LEU A 423 31.01 -15.68 27.23
C LEU A 423 32.36 -15.16 26.74
N PHE A 424 32.54 -13.84 26.72
CA PHE A 424 33.68 -13.18 26.08
C PHE A 424 34.51 -12.29 27.02
N ASP A 425 34.16 -12.23 28.32
CA ASP A 425 34.73 -11.40 29.41
C ASP A 425 36.25 -11.57 29.60
N ARG A 426 36.81 -12.66 29.09
CA ARG A 426 38.25 -12.96 29.15
C ARG A 426 39.02 -12.61 27.87
N THR A 427 38.34 -12.12 26.84
CA THR A 427 38.95 -11.76 25.55
C THR A 427 38.93 -10.24 25.38
N VAL A 428 40.01 -9.59 25.80
CA VAL A 428 40.27 -8.13 25.73
C VAL A 428 40.39 -7.59 24.28
N PHE A 429 39.80 -8.26 23.29
CA PHE A 429 40.04 -8.03 21.85
C PHE A 429 38.78 -7.74 21.01
N PHE A 430 37.69 -7.28 21.62
CA PHE A 430 36.55 -6.70 20.86
C PHE A 430 37.00 -5.53 19.96
N ASP A 431 38.13 -4.91 20.30
CA ASP A 431 38.69 -3.78 19.57
C ASP A 431 39.28 -4.17 18.19
N ARG A 432 39.57 -5.45 17.89
CA ARG A 432 40.07 -5.88 16.55
C ARG A 432 39.57 -7.28 16.17
N PRO A 433 38.34 -7.41 15.63
CA PRO A 433 37.88 -8.68 15.09
C PRO A 433 38.75 -9.07 13.88
N THR A 434 39.15 -10.33 13.82
CA THR A 434 39.68 -10.95 12.58
C THR A 434 38.64 -11.97 12.11
N LEU A 435 38.64 -12.32 10.82
CA LEU A 435 37.69 -13.29 10.25
C LEU A 435 37.62 -14.57 11.10
N ARG A 436 38.77 -15.16 11.41
CA ARG A 436 38.87 -16.37 12.24
C ARG A 436 38.32 -16.18 13.66
N ARG A 437 38.53 -15.02 14.29
CA ARG A 437 38.00 -14.73 15.63
C ARG A 437 36.48 -14.57 15.58
N LEU A 438 35.96 -13.84 14.59
CA LEU A 438 34.53 -13.60 14.44
C LEU A 438 33.75 -14.91 14.21
N ALA A 439 34.25 -15.77 13.32
CA ALA A 439 33.69 -17.10 13.09
C ALA A 439 33.64 -17.96 14.38
N ASN A 440 34.75 -17.97 15.15
CA ASN A 440 34.82 -18.69 16.42
C ASN A 440 33.86 -18.12 17.48
N TRP A 441 33.78 -16.79 17.61
CA TRP A 441 32.87 -16.15 18.56
C TRP A 441 31.41 -16.40 18.19
N ARG A 442 31.05 -16.32 16.91
CA ARG A 442 29.73 -16.68 16.41
C ARG A 442 29.37 -18.13 16.76
N GLY A 443 30.26 -19.08 16.51
CA GLY A 443 30.04 -20.48 16.86
C GLY A 443 29.77 -20.68 18.36
N LYS A 444 30.57 -20.04 19.21
CA LYS A 444 30.38 -20.06 20.67
C LYS A 444 29.05 -19.44 21.11
N ALA A 445 28.68 -18.29 20.54
CA ALA A 445 27.42 -17.62 20.86
C ALA A 445 26.21 -18.47 20.45
N GLN A 446 26.25 -19.08 19.26
CA GLN A 446 25.18 -19.97 18.78
C GLN A 446 25.00 -21.17 19.72
N GLN A 447 26.10 -21.83 20.10
CA GLN A 447 26.06 -22.97 21.00
C GLN A 447 25.54 -22.56 22.38
N ALA A 448 26.01 -21.43 22.90
CA ALA A 448 25.59 -20.94 24.21
C ALA A 448 24.10 -20.57 24.24
N ALA A 449 23.57 -19.91 23.21
CA ALA A 449 22.15 -19.62 23.10
C ALA A 449 21.31 -20.90 23.09
N ALA A 450 21.78 -21.93 22.36
CA ALA A 450 21.09 -23.21 22.29
C ALA A 450 21.10 -23.96 23.63
N THR A 451 22.25 -24.01 24.32
CA THR A 451 22.36 -24.65 25.63
C THR A 451 21.55 -23.91 26.71
N GLN A 452 21.58 -22.57 26.73
CA GLN A 452 20.87 -21.78 27.74
C GLN A 452 19.35 -21.80 27.56
N ALA A 453 18.85 -21.94 26.33
CA ALA A 453 17.43 -22.12 26.06
C ALA A 453 16.89 -23.47 26.59
N GLY A 454 17.76 -24.44 26.84
CA GLY A 454 17.38 -25.75 27.40
C GLY A 454 16.37 -26.48 26.53
N TYR A 455 15.29 -26.98 27.13
CA TYR A 455 14.26 -27.76 26.42
C TYR A 455 13.51 -26.95 25.35
N THR A 456 13.44 -25.61 25.47
CA THR A 456 12.75 -24.76 24.50
C THR A 456 13.46 -24.69 23.15
N PHE A 457 14.75 -25.03 23.11
CA PHE A 457 15.54 -25.06 21.88
C PHE A 457 14.98 -26.05 20.86
N ALA A 458 14.38 -27.17 21.30
CA ALA A 458 13.79 -28.15 20.40
C ALA A 458 12.64 -27.55 19.57
N GLY A 459 11.75 -26.77 20.22
CA GLY A 459 10.66 -26.07 19.54
C GLY A 459 11.19 -25.00 18.58
N TYR A 460 12.21 -24.24 18.98
CA TYR A 460 12.88 -23.28 18.10
C TYR A 460 13.47 -23.96 16.85
N ALA A 461 14.20 -25.06 17.04
CA ALA A 461 14.83 -25.80 15.94
C ALA A 461 13.79 -26.35 14.97
N GLU A 462 12.66 -26.88 15.47
CA GLU A 462 11.58 -27.38 14.61
C GLU A 462 10.88 -26.28 13.82
N LEU A 463 10.54 -25.16 14.45
CA LEU A 463 9.91 -24.04 13.74
C LEU A 463 10.80 -23.50 12.63
N LYS A 464 12.10 -23.43 12.92
CA LYS A 464 13.12 -23.02 11.97
C LYS A 464 13.25 -24.01 10.81
N PHE A 465 13.30 -25.30 11.10
CA PHE A 465 13.38 -26.36 10.10
C PHE A 465 12.15 -26.37 9.18
N ALA A 466 10.94 -26.36 9.77
CA ALA A 466 9.69 -26.32 9.03
C ALA A 466 9.60 -25.09 8.11
N GLY A 467 9.85 -23.88 8.62
CA GLY A 467 9.73 -22.68 7.80
C GLY A 467 10.80 -22.53 6.72
N ILE A 468 11.97 -23.17 6.86
CA ILE A 468 12.94 -23.25 5.76
C ILE A 468 12.40 -24.12 4.64
N LEU A 469 11.84 -25.30 4.98
CA LEU A 469 11.26 -26.20 3.97
C LEU A 469 10.03 -25.57 3.29
N GLU A 470 9.18 -24.87 4.02
CA GLU A 470 8.06 -24.11 3.45
C GLU A 470 8.54 -23.05 2.45
N ARG A 471 9.61 -22.31 2.76
CA ARG A 471 10.19 -21.34 1.81
C ARG A 471 10.75 -22.00 0.56
N VAL A 472 11.38 -23.18 0.68
CA VAL A 472 11.85 -23.92 -0.50
C VAL A 472 10.67 -24.43 -1.32
N ALA A 473 9.61 -24.93 -0.65
CA ALA A 473 8.38 -25.34 -1.31
C ALA A 473 7.70 -24.18 -2.06
N ASP A 474 7.70 -22.97 -1.49
CA ASP A 474 7.17 -21.78 -2.17
C ASP A 474 7.99 -21.41 -3.43
N LEU A 475 9.32 -21.59 -3.40
CA LEU A 475 10.15 -21.41 -4.59
C LEU A 475 9.81 -22.44 -5.67
N VAL A 476 9.60 -23.69 -5.28
CA VAL A 476 9.18 -24.76 -6.19
C VAL A 476 7.83 -24.42 -6.82
N ARG A 477 6.82 -24.03 -6.02
CA ARG A 477 5.51 -23.62 -6.52
C ARG A 477 5.59 -22.47 -7.52
N GLN A 478 6.43 -21.47 -7.26
CA GLN A 478 6.61 -20.33 -8.15
C GLN A 478 7.33 -20.69 -9.46
N ALA A 479 8.20 -21.71 -9.45
CA ALA A 479 9.03 -22.09 -10.59
C ALA A 479 8.45 -23.23 -11.44
N ALA A 480 7.65 -24.11 -10.85
CA ALA A 480 7.11 -25.28 -11.50
C ALA A 480 6.10 -24.92 -12.61
N PRO A 481 6.01 -25.73 -13.69
CA PRO A 481 5.01 -25.52 -14.74
C PRO A 481 3.59 -25.59 -14.16
N LYS A 482 2.75 -24.62 -14.50
CA LYS A 482 1.32 -24.61 -14.17
C LYS A 482 0.57 -25.58 -15.08
N ASN A 483 0.75 -26.88 -14.86
CA ASN A 483 -0.09 -27.92 -15.48
C ASN A 483 -1.21 -28.32 -14.50
N GLU A 484 -2.23 -29.03 -14.98
CA GLU A 484 -3.46 -29.41 -14.24
C GLU A 484 -3.19 -29.86 -12.80
N GLY A 485 -3.42 -28.94 -11.84
CA GLY A 485 -3.18 -29.14 -10.41
C GLY A 485 -2.03 -28.27 -9.90
N GLU A 486 -2.36 -27.11 -9.31
CA GLU A 486 -1.37 -26.26 -8.63
C GLU A 486 -0.66 -27.06 -7.52
N LEU A 487 0.68 -27.08 -7.53
CA LEU A 487 1.48 -27.75 -6.51
C LEU A 487 1.29 -27.06 -5.16
N ASP A 488 0.73 -27.78 -4.20
CA ASP A 488 0.49 -27.29 -2.86
C ASP A 488 1.82 -27.19 -2.07
N THR A 489 2.15 -25.99 -1.59
CA THR A 489 3.36 -25.72 -0.79
C THR A 489 3.48 -26.67 0.41
N HIS A 490 2.37 -27.02 1.08
CA HIS A 490 2.40 -27.90 2.25
C HIS A 490 2.77 -29.34 1.88
N ILE A 491 2.24 -29.86 0.76
CA ILE A 491 2.58 -31.20 0.26
C ILE A 491 4.06 -31.25 -0.14
N VAL A 492 4.52 -30.23 -0.87
CA VAL A 492 5.92 -30.13 -1.27
C VAL A 492 6.82 -30.03 -0.03
N ALA A 493 6.48 -29.20 0.96
CA ALA A 493 7.24 -29.08 2.19
C ALA A 493 7.29 -30.40 2.98
N ALA A 494 6.19 -31.16 3.04
CA ALA A 494 6.15 -32.48 3.64
C ALA A 494 7.05 -33.48 2.89
N ARG A 495 7.02 -33.46 1.55
CA ARG A 495 7.89 -34.32 0.71
C ARG A 495 9.37 -34.00 0.91
N LEU A 496 9.73 -32.72 0.95
CA LEU A 496 11.10 -32.26 1.25
C LEU A 496 11.53 -32.66 2.69
N ARG A 497 10.59 -32.67 3.65
CA ARG A 497 10.86 -33.13 5.02
C ARG A 497 11.21 -34.62 5.06
N THR A 498 10.45 -35.44 4.35
CA THR A 498 10.73 -36.88 4.22
C THR A 498 12.10 -37.12 3.59
N GLU A 499 12.43 -36.40 2.52
CA GLU A 499 13.76 -36.51 1.88
C GLU A 499 14.89 -36.15 2.85
N MET A 500 14.73 -35.11 3.68
CA MET A 500 15.73 -34.78 4.70
C MET A 500 15.89 -35.88 5.76
N HIS A 501 14.79 -36.52 6.14
CA HIS A 501 14.82 -37.68 7.05
C HIS A 501 15.57 -38.86 6.41
N ASP A 502 15.28 -39.17 5.14
CA ASP A 502 15.92 -40.23 4.37
C ASP A 502 17.44 -39.97 4.19
N ARG A 503 17.84 -38.69 4.13
CA ARG A 503 19.25 -38.24 4.15
C ARG A 503 19.91 -38.25 5.53
N GLY A 504 19.22 -38.74 6.56
CA GLY A 504 19.77 -38.94 7.91
C GLY A 504 19.43 -37.86 8.94
N LEU A 505 18.70 -36.80 8.58
CA LEU A 505 18.25 -35.77 9.53
C LEU A 505 17.05 -36.28 10.35
N THR A 506 17.32 -37.21 11.27
CA THR A 506 16.29 -37.88 12.10
C THR A 506 15.95 -37.14 13.38
N SER A 507 16.89 -36.35 13.92
CA SER A 507 16.71 -35.49 15.09
C SER A 507 17.34 -34.13 14.83
N LEU A 508 16.64 -33.06 15.27
CA LEU A 508 17.16 -31.70 15.21
C LEU A 508 18.01 -31.32 16.43
N VAL A 509 17.94 -32.10 17.51
CA VAL A 509 18.56 -31.80 18.80
C VAL A 509 19.51 -32.92 19.20
N ALA A 510 20.69 -32.55 19.72
CA ALA A 510 21.67 -33.48 20.25
C ALA A 510 21.37 -33.88 21.71
N THR A 511 21.84 -35.05 22.14
CA THR A 511 21.68 -35.61 23.50
C THR A 511 22.38 -34.82 24.63
N GLY A 512 23.08 -33.71 24.31
CA GLY A 512 23.85 -32.88 25.25
C GLY A 512 23.52 -31.38 25.21
N ALA A 513 22.34 -31.01 24.70
CA ALA A 513 21.85 -29.65 24.42
C ALA A 513 22.44 -29.00 23.15
N GLY A 514 21.57 -28.35 22.37
CA GLY A 514 21.89 -27.74 21.10
C GLY A 514 21.47 -28.57 19.88
N ALA A 515 21.78 -28.07 18.68
CA ALA A 515 21.42 -28.73 17.42
C ALA A 515 22.30 -29.96 17.15
N SER A 516 21.73 -30.98 16.50
CA SER A 516 22.51 -32.12 15.97
C SER A 516 23.48 -31.68 14.85
N GLU A 517 24.49 -32.49 14.55
CA GLU A 517 25.47 -32.16 13.50
C GLU A 517 24.79 -32.03 12.13
N GLU A 518 23.84 -32.91 11.85
CA GLU A 518 23.04 -32.92 10.63
C GLU A 518 22.16 -31.66 10.55
N ALA A 519 21.54 -31.24 11.66
CA ALA A 519 20.75 -30.01 11.70
C ALA A 519 21.62 -28.76 11.51
N ILE A 520 22.83 -28.75 12.09
CA ILE A 520 23.81 -27.67 11.86
C ILE A 520 24.19 -27.59 10.38
N ALA A 521 24.44 -28.73 9.72
CA ALA A 521 24.73 -28.79 8.29
C ALA A 521 23.54 -28.26 7.47
N PHE A 522 22.32 -28.68 7.79
CA PHE A 522 21.11 -28.19 7.13
C PHE A 522 20.95 -26.66 7.27
N PHE A 523 21.03 -26.11 8.49
CA PHE A 523 20.88 -24.66 8.70
C PHE A 523 22.00 -23.87 8.02
N ARG A 524 23.22 -24.41 7.95
CA ARG A 524 24.30 -23.77 7.20
C ARG A 524 23.98 -23.66 5.71
N SER A 525 23.38 -24.67 5.12
CA SER A 525 23.08 -24.70 3.68
C SER A 525 21.81 -23.96 3.27
N PHE A 526 20.79 -23.91 4.14
CA PHE A 526 19.45 -23.45 3.71
C PHE A 526 18.92 -22.21 4.44
N ASP A 527 19.46 -21.86 5.62
CA ASP A 527 18.88 -20.82 6.47
C ASP A 527 19.29 -19.39 6.10
N LEU A 528 18.88 -18.96 4.92
CA LEU A 528 19.07 -17.58 4.43
C LEU A 528 18.36 -16.56 5.34
N ALA A 529 17.20 -16.95 5.89
CA ALA A 529 16.36 -16.09 6.72
C ALA A 529 17.08 -15.58 7.97
N PHE A 530 17.79 -16.46 8.69
CA PHE A 530 18.52 -16.09 9.91
C PHE A 530 19.62 -15.06 9.63
N ARG A 531 20.34 -15.20 8.51
CA ARG A 531 21.40 -14.27 8.09
C ARG A 531 20.84 -12.88 7.85
N ILE A 532 19.73 -12.80 7.11
CA ILE A 532 19.02 -11.55 6.83
C ILE A 532 18.52 -10.91 8.14
N ARG A 533 17.90 -11.68 9.04
CA ARG A 533 17.41 -11.14 10.33
C ARG A 533 18.49 -10.59 11.22
N ARG A 534 19.63 -11.29 11.30
CA ARG A 534 20.78 -10.85 12.09
C ARG A 534 21.29 -9.50 11.62
N LEU A 535 21.47 -9.35 10.31
CA LEU A 535 21.95 -8.09 9.73
C LEU A 535 20.90 -6.98 9.83
N ARG A 536 19.61 -7.31 9.66
CA ARG A 536 18.52 -6.36 9.91
C ARG A 536 18.46 -5.88 11.37
N LEU A 537 18.74 -6.75 12.34
CA LEU A 537 18.88 -6.33 13.74
C LEU A 537 19.97 -5.26 13.87
N LEU A 538 21.14 -5.47 13.25
CA LEU A 538 22.25 -4.51 13.28
C LEU A 538 21.86 -3.17 12.65
N ALA A 539 21.32 -3.18 11.43
CA ALA A 539 20.89 -1.97 10.72
C ALA A 539 19.81 -1.19 11.49
N ARG A 540 18.92 -1.89 12.18
CA ARG A 540 17.89 -1.26 13.02
C ARG A 540 18.49 -0.60 14.26
N ARG A 541 19.46 -1.25 14.93
CA ARG A 541 20.09 -0.67 16.12
C ARG A 541 20.84 0.61 15.79
N THR A 542 21.49 0.68 14.62
CA THR A 542 22.14 1.92 14.16
C THR A 542 21.15 3.06 13.95
N ALA A 543 19.92 2.77 13.49
CA ALA A 543 18.93 3.80 13.15
C ALA A 543 18.02 4.24 14.31
N ARG A 544 17.94 3.47 15.40
CA ARG A 544 16.96 3.73 16.48
C ARG A 544 17.56 3.78 17.87
N ASP A 545 18.40 2.80 18.21
CA ASP A 545 18.96 2.70 19.57
C ASP A 545 20.19 3.59 19.73
N TRP A 546 21.02 3.72 18.70
CA TRP A 546 22.33 4.39 18.81
C TRP A 546 22.38 5.79 18.20
N GLU A 547 21.43 6.15 17.34
CA GLU A 547 21.30 7.52 16.79
C GLU A 547 20.89 8.54 17.85
N ALA A 548 20.23 8.09 18.93
CA ALA A 548 19.89 8.92 20.08
C ALA A 548 21.06 9.10 21.07
N ASP A 549 22.21 8.47 20.84
CA ASP A 549 23.35 8.52 21.75
C ASP A 549 24.34 9.63 21.34
N PRO A 550 24.54 10.66 22.19
CA PRO A 550 25.41 11.79 21.85
C PRO A 550 26.90 11.39 21.74
N ASP A 551 27.31 10.25 22.29
CA ASP A 551 28.71 9.81 22.29
C ASP A 551 29.13 9.11 20.98
N ILE A 552 28.18 8.86 20.06
CA ILE A 552 28.46 8.21 18.77
C ILE A 552 28.21 9.21 17.63
N PRO A 553 29.22 9.52 16.79
CA PRO A 553 29.01 10.40 15.64
C PRO A 553 28.00 9.83 14.65
N ASN A 554 27.01 10.63 14.25
CA ASN A 554 25.98 10.23 13.26
C ASN A 554 26.59 9.75 11.94
N GLU A 555 27.65 10.38 11.45
CA GLU A 555 28.36 9.92 10.24
C GLU A 555 28.92 8.50 10.36
N ALA A 556 29.33 8.09 11.57
CA ALA A 556 29.82 6.74 11.81
C ALA A 556 28.67 5.71 11.80
N LEU A 557 27.48 6.10 12.28
CA LEU A 557 26.26 5.28 12.20
C LEU A 557 25.80 5.11 10.76
N ASP A 558 25.84 6.19 9.97
CA ASP A 558 25.50 6.18 8.54
C ASP A 558 26.40 5.21 7.76
N ARG A 559 27.72 5.35 7.89
CA ARG A 559 28.68 4.44 7.25
C ARG A 559 28.51 2.99 7.69
N ALA A 560 28.31 2.76 8.99
CA ALA A 560 28.09 1.42 9.52
C ALA A 560 26.84 0.77 8.92
N ARG A 561 25.76 1.54 8.82
CA ARG A 561 24.49 1.12 8.21
C ARG A 561 24.65 0.81 6.72
N GLU A 562 25.30 1.69 5.95
CA GLU A 562 25.57 1.46 4.53
C GLU A 562 26.33 0.15 4.30
N ALA A 563 27.37 -0.10 5.10
CA ALA A 563 28.12 -1.34 5.04
C ALA A 563 27.25 -2.57 5.35
N ILE A 564 26.37 -2.51 6.36
CA ILE A 564 25.43 -3.59 6.66
C ILE A 564 24.47 -3.84 5.48
N TYR A 565 24.02 -2.78 4.80
CA TYR A 565 23.14 -2.89 3.63
C TYR A 565 23.84 -3.51 2.42
N GLN A 566 25.10 -3.14 2.18
CA GLN A 566 25.93 -3.79 1.17
C GLN A 566 26.10 -5.28 1.47
N ILE A 567 26.24 -5.66 2.74
CA ILE A 567 26.30 -7.08 3.12
C ILE A 567 24.93 -7.76 2.92
N LEU A 568 23.82 -7.08 3.23
CA LEU A 568 22.47 -7.60 3.00
C LEU A 568 22.18 -7.84 1.52
N SER A 569 22.65 -6.97 0.62
CA SER A 569 22.39 -7.13 -0.83
C SER A 569 22.94 -8.44 -1.38
N ILE A 570 24.12 -8.88 -0.90
CA ILE A 570 24.73 -10.16 -1.26
C ILE A 570 23.77 -11.34 -1.00
N TYR A 571 23.00 -11.28 0.10
CA TYR A 571 22.00 -12.30 0.43
C TYR A 571 20.72 -12.15 -0.38
N PHE A 572 20.26 -10.92 -0.63
CA PHE A 572 19.05 -10.68 -1.42
C PHE A 572 19.20 -11.06 -2.89
N GLU A 573 20.40 -10.93 -3.46
CA GLU A 573 20.72 -11.40 -4.81
C GLU A 573 20.57 -12.92 -4.99
N ARG A 574 20.44 -13.67 -3.89
CA ARG A 574 20.30 -15.13 -3.86
C ARG A 574 18.94 -15.59 -3.31
N ASP A 575 18.03 -14.65 -3.03
CA ASP A 575 16.66 -14.94 -2.60
C ASP A 575 15.68 -14.92 -3.80
N GLY A 576 14.61 -15.71 -3.71
CA GLY A 576 13.62 -15.86 -4.80
C GLY A 576 14.01 -16.85 -5.90
N VAL A 577 13.15 -16.96 -6.92
CA VAL A 577 13.28 -17.93 -8.03
C VAL A 577 14.30 -17.49 -9.08
N LYS A 578 14.35 -16.19 -9.41
CA LYS A 578 15.20 -15.65 -10.48
C LYS A 578 16.69 -16.05 -10.34
N PRO A 579 17.32 -16.00 -9.15
CA PRO A 579 18.71 -16.43 -8.99
C PRO A 579 18.95 -17.93 -9.18
N LEU A 580 17.91 -18.78 -9.08
CA LEU A 580 18.03 -20.23 -9.23
C LEU A 580 18.24 -20.66 -10.69
N GLY A 581 18.06 -19.75 -11.65
CA GLY A 581 18.30 -19.97 -13.07
C GLY A 581 17.18 -20.73 -13.78
N SER A 582 17.27 -20.82 -15.11
CA SER A 582 16.30 -21.50 -15.97
C SER A 582 16.22 -23.01 -15.69
N ASP A 583 17.31 -23.61 -15.21
CA ASP A 583 17.41 -25.04 -14.94
C ASP A 583 16.53 -25.46 -13.75
N PHE A 584 16.11 -24.51 -12.90
CA PHE A 584 15.30 -24.81 -11.73
C PHE A 584 13.86 -25.18 -12.07
N THR A 585 13.27 -24.63 -13.14
CA THR A 585 11.89 -24.94 -13.55
C THR A 585 11.62 -26.43 -13.79
N PRO A 586 12.41 -27.16 -14.60
CA PRO A 586 12.20 -28.60 -14.77
C PRO A 586 12.46 -29.39 -13.48
N ILE A 587 13.43 -28.98 -12.65
CA ILE A 587 13.71 -29.61 -11.35
C ILE A 587 12.52 -29.45 -10.40
N ALA A 588 11.97 -28.23 -10.32
CA ALA A 588 10.80 -27.91 -9.52
C ALA A 588 9.56 -28.68 -9.98
N GLY A 589 9.37 -28.87 -11.28
CA GLY A 589 8.27 -29.66 -11.84
C GLY A 589 8.30 -31.14 -11.44
N ASN A 590 9.47 -31.69 -11.11
CA ASN A 590 9.68 -33.10 -10.74
C ASN A 590 9.90 -33.31 -9.23
N VAL A 591 9.51 -32.33 -8.40
CA VAL A 591 9.77 -32.35 -6.94
C VAL A 591 9.13 -33.55 -6.22
N MET A 592 8.05 -34.09 -6.76
CA MET A 592 7.32 -35.19 -6.12
C MET A 592 8.08 -36.52 -6.31
N GLU A 593 8.61 -36.75 -7.52
CA GLU A 593 9.47 -37.89 -7.81
C GLU A 593 10.87 -37.74 -7.22
N ASP A 594 11.52 -36.58 -7.40
CA ASP A 594 12.90 -36.30 -6.98
C ASP A 594 13.01 -35.00 -6.17
N PRO A 595 12.57 -35.00 -4.90
CA PRO A 595 12.74 -33.86 -4.00
C PRO A 595 14.22 -33.57 -3.68
N GLY A 596 15.10 -34.56 -3.85
CA GLY A 596 16.52 -34.43 -3.59
C GLY A 596 17.21 -33.44 -4.53
N ALA A 597 16.90 -33.52 -5.83
CA ALA A 597 17.41 -32.61 -6.83
C ALA A 597 17.07 -31.13 -6.54
N VAL A 598 15.87 -30.85 -6.00
CA VAL A 598 15.48 -29.50 -5.57
C VAL A 598 16.40 -29.00 -4.46
N LEU A 599 16.60 -29.81 -3.41
CA LEU A 599 17.42 -29.44 -2.26
C LEU A 599 18.88 -29.22 -2.66
N ASP A 600 19.42 -30.08 -3.51
CA ASP A 600 20.80 -30.01 -3.99
C ASP A 600 21.01 -28.79 -4.89
N HIS A 601 20.07 -28.50 -5.80
CA HIS A 601 20.13 -27.31 -6.65
C HIS A 601 20.06 -26.02 -5.85
N VAL A 602 19.11 -25.92 -4.91
CA VAL A 602 18.97 -24.73 -4.04
C VAL A 602 20.22 -24.52 -3.18
N ALA A 603 20.75 -25.58 -2.56
CA ALA A 603 21.98 -25.49 -1.76
C ALA A 603 23.18 -25.06 -2.62
N LYS A 604 23.33 -25.65 -3.82
CA LYS A 604 24.42 -25.34 -4.74
C LYS A 604 24.38 -23.90 -5.26
N VAL A 605 23.20 -23.42 -5.69
CA VAL A 605 23.09 -22.08 -6.28
C VAL A 605 23.16 -20.98 -5.23
N ARG A 606 22.62 -21.23 -4.02
CA ARG A 606 22.73 -20.28 -2.92
C ARG A 606 24.14 -20.23 -2.32
N ASP A 607 24.82 -21.37 -2.22
CA ASP A 607 26.17 -21.50 -1.64
C ASP A 607 26.40 -20.61 -0.40
N LEU A 608 25.52 -20.78 0.59
CA LEU A 608 25.50 -19.91 1.76
C LEU A 608 26.82 -19.94 2.56
N ALA A 609 27.62 -21.00 2.43
CA ALA A 609 28.92 -21.10 3.08
C ALA A 609 29.93 -20.10 2.51
N THR A 610 29.98 -19.96 1.19
CA THR A 610 30.81 -18.95 0.52
C THR A 610 30.29 -17.54 0.80
N LEU A 611 28.96 -17.34 0.73
CA LEU A 611 28.37 -16.03 1.06
C LEU A 611 28.63 -15.61 2.51
N ASP A 612 28.57 -16.54 3.47
CA ASP A 612 28.89 -16.27 4.87
C ASP A 612 30.33 -15.76 5.02
N THR A 613 31.27 -16.32 4.26
CA THR A 613 32.67 -15.89 4.28
C THR A 613 32.82 -14.47 3.74
N LEU A 614 32.23 -14.19 2.58
CA LEU A 614 32.24 -12.85 1.97
C LEU A 614 31.58 -11.81 2.89
N ALA A 615 30.44 -12.16 3.49
CA ALA A 615 29.73 -11.29 4.42
C ALA A 615 30.51 -11.04 5.70
N GLU A 616 31.19 -12.06 6.25
CA GLU A 616 32.03 -11.89 7.44
C GLU A 616 33.28 -11.05 7.14
N GLU A 617 33.90 -11.20 5.97
CA GLU A 617 35.02 -10.35 5.52
C GLU A 617 34.60 -8.88 5.42
N ALA A 618 33.48 -8.61 4.74
CA ALA A 618 32.93 -7.26 4.64
C ALA A 618 32.55 -6.69 6.02
N LEU A 619 31.94 -7.50 6.90
CA LEU A 619 31.59 -7.07 8.26
C LEU A 619 32.82 -6.75 9.11
N VAL A 620 33.90 -7.55 9.02
CA VAL A 620 35.16 -7.28 9.72
C VAL A 620 35.79 -5.98 9.22
N GLY A 621 35.78 -5.74 7.90
CA GLY A 621 36.22 -4.48 7.31
C GLY A 621 35.46 -3.29 7.87
N ALA A 622 34.13 -3.35 7.84
CA ALA A 622 33.25 -2.30 8.37
C ALA A 622 33.48 -2.05 9.87
N LEU A 623 33.57 -3.12 10.68
CA LEU A 623 33.85 -3.00 12.11
C LEU A 623 35.19 -2.30 12.39
N GLY A 624 36.19 -2.50 11.53
CA GLY A 624 37.51 -1.86 11.63
C GLY A 624 37.48 -0.34 11.51
N GLU A 625 36.55 0.21 10.74
CA GLU A 625 36.38 1.64 10.51
C GLU A 625 35.53 2.33 11.58
N MET A 626 34.69 1.57 12.30
CA MET A 626 33.81 2.12 13.35
C MET A 626 34.61 2.62 14.57
N PRO A 627 34.19 3.71 15.23
CA PRO A 627 34.70 4.11 16.54
C PRO A 627 34.53 2.98 17.57
N ARG A 628 35.36 3.00 18.62
CA ARG A 628 35.43 1.92 19.62
C ARG A 628 34.06 1.57 20.24
N GLU A 629 33.31 2.59 20.67
CA GLU A 629 32.00 2.38 21.31
C GLU A 629 30.97 1.78 20.34
N LEU A 630 30.90 2.30 19.11
CA LEU A 630 30.02 1.76 18.08
C LEU A 630 30.39 0.31 17.71
N ARG A 631 31.68 0.02 17.53
CA ARG A 631 32.19 -1.32 17.26
C ARG A 631 31.81 -2.30 18.36
N ARG A 632 31.98 -1.91 19.62
CA ARG A 632 31.63 -2.71 20.80
C ARG A 632 30.13 -3.05 20.79
N ARG A 633 29.26 -2.04 20.62
CA ARG A 633 27.80 -2.24 20.57
C ARG A 633 27.37 -3.11 19.38
N MET A 634 27.99 -2.92 18.22
CA MET A 634 27.77 -3.76 17.04
C MET A 634 28.11 -5.22 17.31
N MET A 635 29.23 -5.47 18.00
CA MET A 635 29.64 -6.83 18.38
C MET A 635 28.69 -7.47 19.39
N TYR A 636 28.22 -6.75 20.41
CA TYR A 636 27.20 -7.27 21.33
C TYR A 636 25.90 -7.61 20.61
N ALA A 637 25.44 -6.76 19.70
CA ALA A 637 24.24 -7.01 18.92
C ALA A 637 24.40 -8.22 17.99
N TYR A 638 25.55 -8.34 17.31
CA TYR A 638 25.83 -9.43 16.37
C TYR A 638 25.95 -10.79 17.07
N LEU A 639 26.70 -10.84 18.17
CA LEU A 639 26.91 -12.06 18.95
C LEU A 639 25.71 -12.39 19.86
N GLY A 640 24.93 -11.39 20.25
CA GLY A 640 23.70 -11.56 21.01
C GLY A 640 22.52 -12.03 20.16
N PHE A 641 22.57 -11.88 18.84
CA PHE A 641 21.47 -12.24 17.94
C PHE A 641 20.91 -13.67 18.13
N PRO A 642 21.73 -14.74 18.27
CA PRO A 642 21.19 -16.08 18.48
C PRO A 642 20.28 -16.20 19.71
N PHE A 643 20.56 -15.44 20.78
CA PHE A 643 19.72 -15.42 21.98
C PHE A 643 18.38 -14.75 21.70
N TYR A 644 18.39 -13.60 21.01
CA TYR A 644 17.17 -12.94 20.58
C TYR A 644 16.36 -13.83 19.64
N ASP A 645 16.99 -14.49 18.67
CA ASP A 645 16.31 -15.31 17.67
C ASP A 645 15.65 -16.54 18.32
N VAL A 646 16.33 -17.20 19.27
CA VAL A 646 15.75 -18.33 20.01
C VAL A 646 14.54 -17.90 20.85
N ALA A 647 14.58 -16.71 21.45
CA ALA A 647 13.47 -16.20 22.26
C ALA A 647 12.30 -15.66 21.42
N THR A 648 12.56 -15.09 20.24
CA THR A 648 11.56 -14.34 19.47
C THR A 648 10.96 -15.13 18.31
N LEU A 649 11.74 -15.97 17.62
CA LEU A 649 11.25 -16.77 16.48
C LEU A 649 10.03 -17.64 16.83
N PRO A 650 9.96 -18.30 18.01
CA PRO A 650 8.80 -19.13 18.36
C PRO A 650 7.49 -18.35 18.51
N ILE A 651 7.58 -17.05 18.83
CA ILE A 651 6.42 -16.17 18.97
C ILE A 651 5.99 -15.62 17.61
N LEU A 652 6.96 -15.32 16.74
CA LEU A 652 6.77 -14.65 15.45
C LEU A 652 6.36 -15.58 14.30
N GLY A 653 6.77 -16.85 14.37
CA GLY A 653 6.80 -17.71 13.21
C GLY A 653 7.72 -17.19 12.10
N MET A 654 7.81 -17.93 10.99
CA MET A 654 8.75 -17.60 9.91
C MET A 654 8.26 -16.51 8.94
N ARG A 655 6.93 -16.28 8.89
CA ARG A 655 6.27 -15.27 8.04
C ARG A 655 6.23 -13.85 8.65
N GLY A 656 6.32 -13.72 9.97
CA GLY A 656 6.22 -12.44 10.70
C GLY A 656 7.52 -11.63 10.83
N MET A 657 8.60 -12.03 10.15
CA MET A 657 9.94 -11.52 10.48
C MET A 657 10.44 -10.37 9.62
N ASN A 658 9.59 -9.82 8.77
CA ASN A 658 10.01 -8.69 7.97
C ASN A 658 9.97 -7.37 8.75
N GLU A 659 9.02 -7.14 9.66
CA GLU A 659 8.82 -5.80 10.22
C GLU A 659 8.29 -5.84 11.66
N PHE A 660 9.06 -5.30 12.61
CA PHE A 660 8.67 -5.16 14.02
C PHE A 660 8.03 -3.80 14.30
N GLU A 661 7.72 -3.00 13.29
CA GLU A 661 7.23 -1.64 13.50
C GLU A 661 5.71 -1.62 13.48
N PRO A 662 5.08 -1.14 14.57
CA PRO A 662 3.64 -0.99 14.58
C PRO A 662 3.23 -0.01 13.49
N VAL A 663 2.17 -0.36 12.77
CA VAL A 663 1.55 0.50 11.77
C VAL A 663 0.47 1.30 12.47
N LYS A 664 0.56 2.63 12.39
CA LYS A 664 -0.52 3.51 12.86
C LYS A 664 -1.58 3.61 11.76
N VAL A 665 -2.85 3.67 12.15
CA VAL A 665 -3.96 3.85 11.22
C VAL A 665 -4.50 5.26 11.38
N ASP A 666 -4.65 5.97 10.26
CA ASP A 666 -5.23 7.30 10.18
C ASP A 666 -6.46 7.28 9.26
N ARG A 667 -7.52 7.98 9.66
CA ARG A 667 -8.66 8.29 8.80
C ARG A 667 -8.55 9.72 8.27
N ILE A 668 -8.93 9.91 7.02
CA ILE A 668 -9.09 11.22 6.39
C ILE A 668 -10.57 11.37 6.02
N SER A 669 -11.32 12.09 6.85
CA SER A 669 -12.74 12.36 6.63
C SER A 669 -13.10 13.80 7.02
N PRO A 670 -14.23 14.33 6.55
CA PRO A 670 -14.79 15.58 7.05
C PRO A 670 -15.04 15.59 8.57
N GLU A 671 -15.17 14.42 9.19
CA GLU A 671 -15.51 14.28 10.62
C GLU A 671 -14.25 14.40 11.49
N ASP A 672 -13.08 14.20 10.88
CA ASP A 672 -11.78 14.29 11.54
C ASP A 672 -11.14 15.68 11.33
N ALA A 673 -11.39 16.33 10.19
CA ALA A 673 -10.79 17.61 9.79
C ALA A 673 -11.68 18.80 10.15
N THR A 674 -11.71 19.14 11.45
CA THR A 674 -12.68 20.10 12.02
C THR A 674 -12.16 21.52 12.21
N ALA A 675 -10.97 21.85 11.68
CA ALA A 675 -10.35 23.17 11.89
C ALA A 675 -11.22 24.34 11.39
N ILE A 676 -11.98 24.14 10.31
CA ILE A 676 -12.86 25.18 9.75
C ILE A 676 -14.32 24.96 10.18
N ARG A 677 -14.87 23.76 9.92
CA ARG A 677 -16.27 23.40 10.22
C ARG A 677 -16.36 22.14 11.07
N LYS A 678 -17.28 22.12 12.04
CA LYS A 678 -17.56 20.96 12.93
C LYS A 678 -18.75 20.12 12.51
N GLY A 679 -19.54 20.56 11.53
CA GLY A 679 -20.76 19.87 11.08
C GLY A 679 -20.52 18.71 10.12
N GLY A 680 -19.25 18.36 9.91
CA GLY A 680 -18.86 17.16 9.20
C GLY A 680 -19.25 17.11 7.73
N THR A 681 -19.54 15.90 7.26
CA THR A 681 -19.83 15.58 5.86
C THR A 681 -21.00 16.40 5.33
N ALA A 682 -22.10 16.49 6.09
CA ALA A 682 -23.29 17.25 5.71
C ALA A 682 -23.05 18.76 5.62
N ALA A 683 -22.08 19.30 6.36
CA ALA A 683 -21.77 20.73 6.37
C ALA A 683 -20.74 21.14 5.31
N THR A 684 -20.04 20.19 4.70
CA THR A 684 -18.89 20.46 3.82
C THR A 684 -19.12 19.93 2.41
N LEU A 685 -19.61 18.70 2.25
CA LEU A 685 -19.73 18.06 0.94
C LEU A 685 -21.12 18.30 0.35
N ARG A 686 -21.15 18.52 -0.97
CA ARG A 686 -22.38 18.67 -1.77
C ARG A 686 -22.64 17.46 -2.66
N GLY A 687 -21.60 16.71 -3.01
CA GLY A 687 -21.71 15.48 -3.78
C GLY A 687 -22.57 14.41 -3.11
N ILE A 688 -22.76 14.51 -1.80
CA ILE A 688 -23.64 13.67 -0.98
C ILE A 688 -25.14 13.77 -1.35
N GLU A 689 -25.53 14.82 -2.06
CA GLU A 689 -26.88 14.93 -2.61
C GLU A 689 -27.09 13.90 -3.73
N PHE A 690 -28.34 13.58 -4.08
CA PHE A 690 -28.67 12.62 -5.15
C PHE A 690 -28.01 11.23 -4.99
N TYR A 691 -28.03 10.65 -3.78
CA TYR A 691 -27.44 9.32 -3.50
C TYR A 691 -25.92 9.23 -3.78
N ASP A 692 -25.15 10.27 -3.43
CA ASP A 692 -23.72 10.42 -3.77
C ASP A 692 -23.43 10.54 -5.26
N PHE A 693 -24.33 11.18 -6.01
CA PHE A 693 -24.08 11.56 -7.40
C PHE A 693 -24.09 13.07 -7.62
N GLY A 694 -24.35 13.87 -6.58
CA GLY A 694 -24.57 15.32 -6.70
C GLY A 694 -23.47 16.06 -7.46
N ALA A 695 -22.21 15.66 -7.27
CA ALA A 695 -21.08 16.32 -7.92
C ALA A 695 -21.07 16.12 -9.45
N PHE A 696 -21.63 15.02 -9.98
CA PHE A 696 -21.72 14.83 -11.44
C PHE A 696 -22.80 15.73 -12.09
N PHE A 697 -23.73 16.27 -11.31
CA PHE A 697 -24.82 17.09 -11.82
C PHE A 697 -24.49 18.58 -11.91
N SER A 698 -23.53 19.09 -11.12
CA SER A 698 -23.18 20.52 -11.14
C SER A 698 -21.68 20.74 -10.96
N ARG A 699 -21.09 21.60 -11.80
CA ARG A 699 -19.69 22.03 -11.66
C ARG A 699 -19.44 22.69 -10.31
N ALA A 700 -20.37 23.52 -9.81
CA ALA A 700 -20.24 24.17 -8.52
C ALA A 700 -20.11 23.15 -7.36
N TYR A 701 -20.77 22.00 -7.47
CA TYR A 701 -20.66 20.93 -6.47
C TYR A 701 -19.29 20.24 -6.55
N ARG A 702 -18.74 20.04 -7.76
CA ARG A 702 -17.39 19.51 -7.94
C ARG A 702 -16.33 20.45 -7.39
N GLU A 703 -16.43 21.74 -7.70
CA GLU A 703 -15.51 22.75 -7.17
C GLU A 703 -15.54 22.79 -5.63
N ASN A 704 -16.73 22.75 -5.03
CA ASN A 704 -16.88 22.67 -3.58
C ASN A 704 -16.21 21.41 -3.00
N ASP A 705 -16.55 20.22 -3.50
CA ASP A 705 -16.05 18.96 -2.94
C ASP A 705 -14.54 18.81 -3.15
N TYR A 706 -14.03 19.30 -4.27
CA TYR A 706 -12.60 19.38 -4.57
C TYR A 706 -11.86 20.24 -3.54
N LEU A 707 -12.33 21.46 -3.29
CA LEU A 707 -11.71 22.38 -2.33
C LEU A 707 -11.76 21.83 -0.90
N TRP A 708 -12.90 21.27 -0.48
CA TRP A 708 -12.98 20.62 0.84
C TRP A 708 -12.08 19.39 0.95
N GLY A 709 -11.93 18.63 -0.14
CA GLY A 709 -10.94 17.55 -0.24
C GLY A 709 -9.53 18.04 0.02
N ARG A 710 -9.13 19.15 -0.62
CA ARG A 710 -7.82 19.78 -0.40
C ARG A 710 -7.65 20.28 1.03
N LEU A 711 -8.63 20.99 1.59
CA LEU A 711 -8.53 21.55 2.94
C LEU A 711 -8.45 20.45 4.00
N HIS A 712 -9.30 19.43 3.94
CA HIS A 712 -9.26 18.31 4.88
C HIS A 712 -8.00 17.45 4.69
N GLY A 713 -7.60 17.20 3.44
CA GLY A 713 -6.33 16.54 3.13
C GLY A 713 -5.15 17.26 3.77
N CYS A 714 -5.08 18.57 3.63
CA CYS A 714 -4.04 19.40 4.24
C CYS A 714 -4.03 19.33 5.76
N GLU A 715 -5.19 19.43 6.42
CA GLU A 715 -5.25 19.32 7.87
C GLU A 715 -4.67 17.98 8.36
N ARG A 716 -5.11 16.88 7.73
CA ARG A 716 -4.65 15.54 8.10
C ARG A 716 -3.18 15.31 7.77
N MET A 717 -2.68 15.84 6.65
CA MET A 717 -1.25 15.77 6.30
C MET A 717 -0.38 16.50 7.32
N VAL A 718 -0.77 17.71 7.73
CA VAL A 718 -0.06 18.46 8.79
C VAL A 718 -0.06 17.66 10.10
N ASP A 719 -1.20 17.12 10.50
CA ASP A 719 -1.31 16.33 11.73
C ASP A 719 -0.43 15.07 11.71
N MET A 720 -0.40 14.34 10.58
CA MET A 720 0.45 13.16 10.43
C MET A 720 1.93 13.53 10.55
N VAL A 721 2.36 14.60 9.89
CA VAL A 721 3.75 15.09 9.95
C VAL A 721 4.13 15.52 11.37
N LEU A 722 3.30 16.35 12.01
CA LEU A 722 3.58 16.84 13.36
C LEU A 722 3.63 15.71 14.40
N SER A 723 2.75 14.71 14.28
CA SER A 723 2.72 13.57 15.21
C SER A 723 3.83 12.54 14.99
N THR A 724 4.70 12.71 13.99
CA THR A 724 5.94 11.93 13.88
C THR A 724 7.09 12.44 14.76
N SER A 725 6.97 13.67 15.26
CA SER A 725 7.91 14.28 16.18
C SER A 725 7.63 13.85 17.61
N ASP A 726 8.68 13.55 18.37
CA ASP A 726 8.57 13.26 19.82
C ASP A 726 8.38 14.54 20.66
N HIS A 727 8.60 15.72 20.06
CA HIS A 727 8.37 17.01 20.69
C HIS A 727 6.94 17.50 20.43
N PRO A 728 6.19 17.88 21.48
CA PRO A 728 4.83 18.38 21.33
C PRO A 728 4.81 19.78 20.69
N ILE A 729 3.88 19.99 19.77
CA ILE A 729 3.60 21.30 19.16
C ILE A 729 2.45 21.97 19.90
N SER A 730 2.56 23.28 20.15
CA SER A 730 1.50 24.05 20.79
C SER A 730 0.28 24.17 19.89
N PHE A 731 -0.90 24.34 20.50
CA PHE A 731 -2.15 24.54 19.74
C PHE A 731 -2.07 25.77 18.82
N ASP A 732 -1.51 26.88 19.31
CA ASP A 732 -1.38 28.12 18.53
C ASP A 732 -0.44 27.94 17.33
N GLU A 733 0.70 27.26 17.51
CA GLU A 733 1.64 27.01 16.42
C GLU A 733 1.03 26.08 15.35
N ARG A 734 0.31 25.03 15.76
CA ARG A 734 -0.47 24.19 14.83
C ARG A 734 -1.50 25.01 14.07
N ARG A 735 -2.26 25.86 14.77
CA ARG A 735 -3.30 26.73 14.17
C ARG A 735 -2.70 27.65 13.12
N ASP A 736 -1.57 28.27 13.41
CA ASP A 736 -0.87 29.17 12.48
C ASP A 736 -0.35 28.43 11.23
N ILE A 737 0.20 27.22 11.40
CA ILE A 737 0.61 26.35 10.29
C ILE A 737 -0.58 26.06 9.38
N LEU A 738 -1.70 25.62 9.95
CA LEU A 738 -2.91 25.32 9.18
C LEU A 738 -3.47 26.55 8.48
N ARG A 739 -3.51 27.70 9.16
CA ARG A 739 -3.99 28.96 8.57
C ARG A 739 -3.19 29.32 7.31
N ARG A 740 -1.87 29.30 7.38
CA ARG A 740 -1.02 29.59 6.20
C ARG A 740 -1.23 28.58 5.09
N ALA A 741 -1.27 27.29 5.41
CA ALA A 741 -1.44 26.23 4.42
C ALA A 741 -2.80 26.32 3.71
N PHE A 742 -3.90 26.56 4.45
CA PHE A 742 -5.22 26.73 3.86
C PHE A 742 -5.31 27.97 2.96
N LEU A 743 -4.76 29.10 3.40
CA LEU A 743 -4.75 30.31 2.56
C LEU A 743 -3.88 30.12 1.30
N ALA A 744 -2.78 29.37 1.38
CA ALA A 744 -1.97 29.01 0.22
C ALA A 744 -2.74 28.15 -0.78
N ILE A 745 -3.59 27.21 -0.32
CA ILE A 745 -4.49 26.44 -1.19
C ILE A 745 -5.47 27.38 -1.91
N ILE A 746 -6.07 28.32 -1.19
CA ILE A 746 -7.03 29.26 -1.79
C ILE A 746 -6.35 30.16 -2.83
N GLU A 747 -5.13 30.63 -2.57
CA GLU A 747 -4.37 31.44 -3.55
C GLU A 747 -3.99 30.62 -4.78
N GLU A 748 -3.51 29.39 -4.59
CA GLU A 748 -3.12 28.49 -5.68
C GLU A 748 -4.31 28.20 -6.61
N GLU A 749 -5.51 27.98 -6.06
CA GLU A 749 -6.72 27.78 -6.86
C GLU A 749 -7.26 29.07 -7.49
N ARG A 750 -6.94 30.24 -6.91
CA ARG A 750 -7.25 31.54 -7.50
C ARG A 750 -6.35 31.82 -8.70
N GLU A 751 -5.05 31.60 -8.57
CA GLU A 751 -4.07 31.78 -9.64
C GLU A 751 -4.32 30.81 -10.81
N ALA A 752 -4.78 29.60 -10.51
CA ALA A 752 -5.08 28.61 -11.53
C ALA A 752 -6.44 28.81 -12.22
N GLU A 753 -7.29 29.72 -11.73
CA GLU A 753 -8.62 30.02 -12.27
C GLU A 753 -9.56 28.80 -12.43
N ARG A 754 -9.38 27.76 -11.59
CA ARG A 754 -10.14 26.50 -11.68
C ARG A 754 -11.50 26.55 -10.98
N CYS A 755 -11.60 27.36 -9.92
CA CYS A 755 -12.78 27.45 -9.06
C CYS A 755 -13.39 28.85 -9.08
N ALA A 756 -14.69 28.95 -8.82
CA ALA A 756 -15.41 30.20 -8.77
C ALA A 756 -14.84 31.15 -7.68
N GLY A 757 -14.49 32.39 -8.07
CA GLY A 757 -13.90 33.37 -7.16
C GLY A 757 -14.78 33.72 -5.95
N GLY A 758 -16.11 33.65 -6.08
CA GLY A 758 -17.03 33.83 -4.96
C GLY A 758 -16.88 32.76 -3.87
N LEU A 759 -16.69 31.50 -4.27
CA LEU A 759 -16.48 30.37 -3.37
C LEU A 759 -15.12 30.50 -2.64
N LEU A 760 -14.06 30.82 -3.39
CA LEU A 760 -12.72 31.04 -2.84
C LEU A 760 -12.69 32.18 -1.82
N ASN A 761 -13.36 33.30 -2.12
CA ASN A 761 -13.44 34.43 -1.20
C ASN A 761 -14.22 34.10 0.08
N ALA A 762 -15.34 33.38 -0.05
CA ALA A 762 -16.12 32.96 1.11
C ALA A 762 -15.31 32.04 2.04
N LEU A 763 -14.59 31.07 1.48
CA LEU A 763 -13.73 30.17 2.25
C LEU A 763 -12.54 30.91 2.88
N ALA A 764 -11.90 31.84 2.18
CA ALA A 764 -10.80 32.64 2.73
C ALA A 764 -11.24 33.42 3.98
N VAL A 765 -12.41 34.08 3.91
CA VAL A 765 -12.99 34.80 5.04
C VAL A 765 -13.31 33.85 6.21
N GLU A 766 -13.84 32.67 5.92
CA GLU A 766 -14.14 31.67 6.95
C GLU A 766 -12.88 31.13 7.62
N ILE A 767 -11.82 30.84 6.85
CA ILE A 767 -10.51 30.39 7.35
C ILE A 767 -9.92 31.44 8.29
N GLU A 768 -9.90 32.71 7.88
CA GLU A 768 -9.41 33.81 8.70
C GLU A 768 -10.21 33.95 10.00
N ALA A 769 -11.54 33.94 9.90
CA ALA A 769 -12.41 34.06 11.08
C ALA A 769 -12.23 32.92 12.09
N LYS A 770 -11.86 31.71 11.63
CA LYS A 770 -11.69 30.53 12.49
C LYS A 770 -10.31 30.36 13.08
N LEU A 771 -9.26 30.76 12.33
CA LEU A 771 -7.87 30.48 12.70
C LEU A 771 -7.08 31.72 13.14
N MET A 772 -7.65 32.92 13.05
CA MET A 772 -7.05 34.15 13.59
C MET A 772 -7.46 34.42 15.06
N ALA A 773 -8.61 33.88 15.49
CA ALA A 773 -9.08 33.90 16.89
C ALA A 773 -8.46 32.75 17.66
#